data_AF-A0A4U0UQB5-F1
#
_entry.id   AF-A0A4U0UQB5-F1
#
_cell.length_a   1.000
_cell.length_b   1.000
_cell.length_c   1.000
_cell.angle_alpha   90.00
_cell.angle_beta   90.00
_cell.angle_gamma   90.00
#
_symmetry.space_group_name_H-M   'P 1'
#
loop_
_entity.id
_entity.type
_entity.pdbx_description
1 polymer ?
#
loop_
_entity_poly.entity_id
_entity_poly.type
_entity_poly.pdbx_seq_one_letter_code
_entity_poly.pdbx_strand_id
1 'polypeptide(L)'
;MKRAGIYEEVSERAFHANGVSWRYIDGTRIASIRAGDATPDAKMVSLPLDELIPLIASHLEKQARGKILLSHEVTAIGQDASQAWVDVKCPEGEKRMSASYIVGCDGGSSKIRRELFGSNFPGRTWDQQIVATNVFYPGLAKHGWKTSSNFMIHPDHFPMVAQISNNGMLRVTYGEDGNLTREEMLERQPEKYKAILPGKPEPHEYTIVNFSPYKIHQRLAEKLRVGRFLLAADAAHLCNPFGGMGLTGGLADIGGLYDCLFGIYAGNADDSILDKYDEIRREKYNTIIDPISSSNLRRLWDPENIEKDEFIQMVKRAEHDKEFARSMAAGMGAVMHDFTQYYTHAVPNAEPKVLSTAALFRAKSPSRDVFDRDVFTKVFQLPDDQIHNLEAGRHHEVEMNSKYLTNFERVNELTAELTKVLDEVLAKDSQEIEQFDEIGVYQWLRDRLFTASTRALFGDELLKMYPAYCEDFFAFDSDLLSFFFSNNRDCLDYRTRNLTPRTGATLDLGLTFGLASNVIPATGWMLMHLLNPSADPSILPRILKELHEAELPDGSLDIPVLVSLPLLQSLWTETLRLYLDALVTRNLTEDLLLPLDEDGKRVVRLRKGENVFSPSWLGHHDPVAWSSPGKSAAHEFDAERFVVRDAKTGRESFSVGGTAGKYFPFGGGKTVCPGSKSGLAGLLCMALYRNRILAY
;
A
#
# COMPACT_ATOMS: atom_id res chain seq x y z
N MET A 1 -4.44 4.79 -12.81
CA MET A 1 -5.04 3.67 -12.02
C MET A 1 -4.07 3.06 -11.03
N LYS A 2 -2.93 2.46 -11.44
CA LYS A 2 -1.94 1.91 -10.48
C LYS A 2 -1.48 2.90 -9.42
N ARG A 3 -1.10 4.12 -9.85
CA ARG A 3 -0.76 5.25 -8.96
C ARG A 3 -1.87 5.63 -7.96
N ALA A 4 -3.13 5.36 -8.30
CA ALA A 4 -4.27 5.63 -7.45
C ALA A 4 -4.64 4.44 -6.54
N GLY A 5 -3.93 3.31 -6.64
CA GLY A 5 -4.18 2.12 -5.80
C GLY A 5 -5.37 1.26 -6.21
N ILE A 6 -6.07 1.57 -7.30
CA ILE A 6 -7.32 0.89 -7.68
C ILE A 6 -7.18 -0.09 -8.87
N TYR A 7 -5.97 -0.30 -9.38
CA TYR A 7 -5.78 -1.06 -10.61
C TYR A 7 -6.17 -2.53 -10.49
N GLU A 8 -5.82 -3.20 -9.38
CA GLU A 8 -6.13 -4.63 -9.22
C GLU A 8 -7.65 -4.86 -9.19
N GLU A 9 -8.40 -4.09 -8.40
CA GLU A 9 -9.87 -4.17 -8.37
C GLU A 9 -10.50 -3.84 -9.74
N VAL A 10 -9.94 -2.87 -10.47
CA VAL A 10 -10.38 -2.58 -11.85
C VAL A 10 -10.10 -3.78 -12.76
N SER A 11 -8.89 -4.35 -12.69
CA SER A 11 -8.44 -5.47 -13.50
C SER A 11 -9.27 -6.73 -13.26
N GLU A 12 -9.64 -7.02 -12.01
CA GLU A 12 -10.49 -8.16 -11.65
C GLU A 12 -11.90 -8.07 -12.23
N ARG A 13 -12.48 -6.86 -12.27
CA ARG A 13 -13.84 -6.63 -12.80
C ARG A 13 -13.85 -6.48 -14.31
N ALA A 14 -12.77 -5.96 -14.87
CA ALA A 14 -12.69 -5.63 -16.28
C ALA A 14 -12.73 -6.87 -17.18
N PHE A 15 -13.24 -6.67 -18.39
CA PHE A 15 -13.03 -7.57 -19.49
C PHE A 15 -11.62 -7.39 -20.06
N HIS A 16 -10.88 -8.49 -20.14
CA HIS A 16 -9.53 -8.52 -20.70
C HIS A 16 -9.61 -8.75 -22.21
N ALA A 17 -9.49 -7.66 -22.97
CA ALA A 17 -9.55 -7.73 -24.42
C ALA A 17 -8.34 -8.51 -24.98
N ASN A 18 -8.60 -9.47 -25.87
CA ASN A 18 -7.55 -10.36 -26.39
C ASN A 18 -6.86 -9.81 -27.66
N GLY A 19 -7.29 -8.66 -28.16
CA GLY A 19 -6.69 -7.97 -29.30
C GLY A 19 -7.68 -7.12 -30.11
N VAL A 20 -7.13 -6.48 -31.13
CA VAL A 20 -7.83 -5.61 -32.07
C VAL A 20 -7.56 -6.10 -33.50
N SER A 21 -8.57 -6.12 -34.37
CA SER A 21 -8.40 -6.37 -35.80
C SER A 21 -8.97 -5.24 -36.65
N TRP A 22 -8.30 -4.96 -37.77
CA TRP A 22 -8.84 -4.20 -38.89
C TRP A 22 -9.36 -5.18 -39.94
N ARG A 23 -10.53 -4.89 -40.51
CA ARG A 23 -11.23 -5.78 -41.45
C ARG A 23 -11.86 -5.00 -42.59
N TYR A 24 -12.08 -5.66 -43.71
CA TYR A 24 -13.07 -5.20 -44.69
C TYR A 24 -14.49 -5.42 -44.15
N ILE A 25 -15.49 -4.76 -44.75
CA ILE A 25 -16.88 -4.84 -44.30
C ILE A 25 -17.47 -6.28 -44.39
N ASP A 26 -16.94 -7.10 -45.30
CA ASP A 26 -17.30 -8.52 -45.46
C ASP A 26 -16.74 -9.42 -44.32
N GLY A 27 -15.94 -8.85 -43.41
CA GLY A 27 -15.30 -9.54 -42.30
C GLY A 27 -13.88 -10.04 -42.60
N THR A 28 -13.41 -9.92 -43.84
CA THR A 28 -12.05 -10.31 -44.24
C THR A 28 -11.02 -9.53 -43.44
N ARG A 29 -10.06 -10.22 -42.81
CA ARG A 29 -9.05 -9.62 -41.92
C ARG A 29 -7.96 -8.93 -42.75
N ILE A 30 -7.65 -7.68 -42.39
CA ILE A 30 -6.55 -6.89 -42.96
C ILE A 30 -5.29 -7.07 -42.10
N ALA A 31 -5.38 -6.76 -40.80
CA ALA A 31 -4.28 -6.82 -39.85
C ALA A 31 -4.80 -6.92 -38.40
N SER A 32 -3.99 -7.40 -37.47
CA SER A 32 -4.36 -7.52 -36.05
C SER A 32 -3.23 -7.16 -35.09
N ILE A 33 -3.59 -6.61 -33.93
CA ILE A 33 -2.73 -6.54 -32.74
C ILE A 33 -3.27 -7.53 -31.72
N ARG A 34 -2.45 -8.45 -31.21
CA ARG A 34 -2.84 -9.41 -30.18
C ARG A 34 -2.39 -8.94 -28.81
N ALA A 35 -3.22 -9.17 -27.79
CA ALA A 35 -2.91 -8.78 -26.42
C ALA A 35 -1.73 -9.56 -25.81
N GLY A 36 -1.43 -10.76 -26.30
CA GLY A 36 -0.32 -11.59 -25.82
C GLY A 36 1.07 -11.05 -26.14
N ASP A 37 1.19 -10.10 -27.06
CA ASP A 37 2.47 -9.50 -27.45
C ASP A 37 2.80 -8.22 -26.66
N ALA A 38 1.84 -7.72 -25.85
CA ALA A 38 2.01 -6.59 -24.95
C ALA A 38 2.72 -7.01 -23.65
N THR A 39 3.44 -6.06 -23.03
CA THR A 39 3.95 -6.26 -21.67
C THR A 39 2.77 -6.38 -20.69
N PRO A 40 2.95 -7.03 -19.51
CA PRO A 40 1.89 -7.12 -18.49
C PRO A 40 1.26 -5.77 -18.16
N ASP A 41 2.06 -4.70 -18.18
CA ASP A 41 1.64 -3.33 -17.88
C ASP A 41 0.94 -2.59 -19.03
N ALA A 42 1.00 -3.15 -20.24
CA ALA A 42 0.41 -2.59 -21.45
C ALA A 42 -0.84 -3.34 -21.93
N LYS A 43 -1.39 -4.26 -21.12
CA LYS A 43 -2.61 -4.99 -21.46
C LYS A 43 -3.83 -4.06 -21.45
N MET A 44 -4.65 -4.14 -22.50
CA MET A 44 -5.89 -3.39 -22.60
C MET A 44 -6.98 -4.05 -21.76
N VAL A 45 -7.52 -3.28 -20.82
CA VAL A 45 -8.69 -3.67 -20.00
C VAL A 45 -9.89 -2.81 -20.38
N SER A 46 -11.07 -3.42 -20.41
CA SER A 46 -12.34 -2.73 -20.65
C SER A 46 -13.25 -2.88 -19.44
N LEU A 47 -13.55 -1.77 -18.78
CA LEU A 47 -14.56 -1.70 -17.74
C LEU A 47 -15.57 -0.60 -18.09
N PRO A 48 -16.87 -0.92 -18.21
CA PRO A 48 -17.91 0.08 -18.44
C PRO A 48 -17.90 1.19 -17.37
N LEU A 49 -18.22 2.42 -17.76
CA LEU A 49 -18.14 3.59 -16.86
C LEU A 49 -19.16 3.52 -15.71
N ASP A 50 -20.29 2.86 -15.90
CA ASP A 50 -21.29 2.58 -14.87
C ASP A 50 -20.77 1.63 -13.78
N GLU A 51 -19.72 0.87 -14.04
CA GLU A 51 -19.01 0.08 -13.03
C GLU A 51 -17.77 0.81 -12.48
N LEU A 52 -17.03 1.51 -13.34
CA LEU A 52 -15.80 2.21 -12.96
C LEU A 52 -16.08 3.43 -12.06
N ILE A 53 -17.11 4.22 -12.34
CA ILE A 53 -17.41 5.45 -11.59
C ILE A 53 -17.80 5.13 -10.14
N PRO A 54 -18.74 4.21 -9.85
CA PRO A 54 -19.05 3.84 -8.47
C PRO A 54 -17.85 3.25 -7.72
N LEU A 55 -16.99 2.49 -8.41
CA LEU A 55 -15.74 1.98 -7.83
C LEU A 55 -14.84 3.14 -7.37
N ILE A 56 -14.55 4.10 -8.26
CA ILE A 56 -13.74 5.28 -7.91
C ILE A 56 -14.41 6.09 -6.78
N ALA A 57 -15.72 6.28 -6.84
CA ALA A 57 -16.47 7.00 -5.81
C ALA A 57 -16.33 6.32 -4.43
N SER A 58 -16.48 5.00 -4.37
CA SER A 58 -16.32 4.24 -3.12
C SER A 58 -14.93 4.36 -2.50
N HIS A 59 -13.88 4.46 -3.34
CA HIS A 59 -12.51 4.68 -2.88
C HIS A 59 -12.33 6.10 -2.35
N LEU A 60 -12.99 7.10 -2.95
CA LEU A 60 -12.96 8.49 -2.48
C LEU A 60 -13.74 8.68 -1.17
N GLU A 61 -14.89 8.03 -1.02
CA GLU A 61 -15.73 8.08 0.20
C GLU A 61 -15.01 7.49 1.42
N LYS A 62 -14.14 6.51 1.23
CA LYS A 62 -13.27 5.96 2.28
C LYS A 62 -12.17 6.93 2.72
N GLN A 63 -11.89 8.00 1.95
CA GLN A 63 -10.88 8.99 2.32
C GLN A 63 -11.47 10.05 3.26
N ALA A 64 -10.85 10.24 4.42
CA ALA A 64 -11.32 11.20 5.43
C ALA A 64 -11.44 12.67 4.95
N ARG A 65 -10.78 13.02 3.83
CA ARG A 65 -10.76 14.39 3.27
C ARG A 65 -11.50 14.51 1.94
N GLY A 66 -12.01 13.41 1.37
CA GLY A 66 -12.78 13.40 0.13
C GLY A 66 -14.26 13.66 0.40
N LYS A 67 -14.91 14.46 -0.45
CA LYS A 67 -16.38 14.66 -0.40
C LYS A 67 -16.94 14.63 -1.81
N ILE A 68 -18.04 13.90 -1.98
CA ILE A 68 -18.82 13.88 -3.21
C ILE A 68 -20.14 14.61 -2.93
N LEU A 69 -20.42 15.65 -3.69
CA LEU A 69 -21.65 16.43 -3.58
C LEU A 69 -22.43 16.29 -4.89
N LEU A 70 -23.33 15.32 -4.94
CA LEU A 70 -24.26 15.16 -6.05
C LEU A 70 -25.34 16.25 -6.01
N SER A 71 -25.96 16.54 -7.16
CA SER A 71 -26.97 17.60 -7.29
C SER A 71 -26.45 19.00 -6.95
N HIS A 72 -25.18 19.27 -7.21
CA HIS A 72 -24.52 20.56 -7.02
C HIS A 72 -24.06 21.09 -8.38
N GLU A 73 -24.89 21.93 -9.00
CA GLU A 73 -24.63 22.49 -10.34
C GLU A 73 -23.88 23.82 -10.23
N VAL A 74 -22.71 23.92 -10.86
CA VAL A 74 -21.96 25.18 -10.94
C VAL A 74 -22.67 26.14 -11.91
N THR A 75 -22.98 27.36 -11.45
CA THR A 75 -23.71 28.38 -12.23
C THR A 75 -22.87 29.60 -12.57
N ALA A 76 -21.87 29.93 -11.76
CA ALA A 76 -20.90 31.01 -12.02
C ALA A 76 -19.56 30.71 -11.35
N ILE A 77 -18.51 31.42 -11.78
CA ILE A 77 -17.16 31.26 -11.25
C ILE A 77 -16.53 32.62 -10.93
N GLY A 78 -15.54 32.65 -10.03
CA GLY A 78 -14.69 33.82 -9.80
C GLY A 78 -13.39 33.45 -9.10
N GLN A 79 -12.43 34.37 -9.08
CA GLN A 79 -11.15 34.18 -8.40
C GLN A 79 -10.49 35.50 -8.02
N ASP A 80 -9.57 35.41 -7.06
CA ASP A 80 -8.63 36.47 -6.69
C ASP A 80 -7.19 35.90 -6.59
N ALA A 81 -6.26 36.70 -6.06
CA ALA A 81 -4.86 36.32 -5.94
C ALA A 81 -4.62 35.10 -5.04
N SER A 82 -5.52 34.79 -4.09
CA SER A 82 -5.37 33.77 -3.05
C SER A 82 -6.28 32.55 -3.22
N GLN A 83 -7.46 32.71 -3.83
CA GLN A 83 -8.42 31.61 -3.99
C GLN A 83 -9.30 31.75 -5.26
N ALA A 84 -9.97 30.67 -5.63
CA ALA A 84 -11.05 30.62 -6.60
C ALA A 84 -12.36 30.16 -5.93
N TRP A 85 -13.51 30.50 -6.53
CA TRP A 85 -14.82 30.07 -6.06
C TRP A 85 -15.78 29.75 -7.20
N VAL A 86 -16.79 28.94 -6.87
CA VAL A 86 -17.94 28.63 -7.72
C VAL A 86 -19.22 28.98 -6.98
N ASP A 87 -20.17 29.58 -7.70
CA ASP A 87 -21.56 29.65 -7.26
C ASP A 87 -22.26 28.37 -7.71
N VAL A 88 -22.99 27.76 -6.78
CA VAL A 88 -23.55 26.41 -6.92
C VAL A 88 -25.03 26.44 -6.59
N LYS A 89 -25.84 25.90 -7.48
CA LYS A 89 -27.24 25.58 -7.23
C LYS A 89 -27.34 24.16 -6.65
N CYS A 90 -27.88 24.03 -5.46
CA CYS A 90 -28.05 22.75 -4.77
C CYS A 90 -29.43 22.65 -4.08
N PRO A 91 -29.81 21.49 -3.51
CA PRO A 91 -31.11 21.32 -2.86
C PRO A 91 -31.38 22.29 -1.71
N GLU A 92 -30.33 22.78 -1.05
CA GLU A 92 -30.43 23.76 0.05
C GLU A 92 -30.56 25.21 -0.43
N GLY A 93 -30.48 25.46 -1.75
CA GLY A 93 -30.50 26.79 -2.35
C GLY A 93 -29.21 27.11 -3.14
N GLU A 94 -28.98 28.39 -3.42
CA GLU A 94 -27.73 28.84 -4.03
C GLU A 94 -26.67 29.09 -2.96
N LYS A 95 -25.45 28.60 -3.17
CA LYS A 95 -24.31 28.81 -2.27
C LYS A 95 -23.00 29.00 -3.02
N ARG A 96 -22.06 29.71 -2.40
CA ARG A 96 -20.69 29.87 -2.89
C ARG A 96 -19.75 28.89 -2.19
N MET A 97 -18.89 28.23 -2.96
CA MET A 97 -17.85 27.34 -2.46
C MET A 97 -16.48 27.82 -2.98
N SER A 98 -15.47 27.90 -2.11
CA SER A 98 -14.13 28.35 -2.47
C SER A 98 -13.04 27.30 -2.21
N ALA A 99 -11.94 27.42 -2.96
CA ALA A 99 -10.77 26.56 -2.88
C ALA A 99 -9.52 27.30 -3.39
N SER A 100 -8.32 26.82 -3.03
CA SER A 100 -7.06 27.35 -3.56
C SER A 100 -6.95 27.16 -5.08
N TYR A 101 -7.55 26.09 -5.61
CA TYR A 101 -7.63 25.74 -7.02
C TYR A 101 -8.96 25.08 -7.34
N ILE A 102 -9.46 25.29 -8.56
CA ILE A 102 -10.67 24.61 -9.07
C ILE A 102 -10.32 23.94 -10.40
N VAL A 103 -10.61 22.64 -10.50
CA VAL A 103 -10.39 21.85 -11.71
C VAL A 103 -11.72 21.58 -12.40
N GLY A 104 -11.89 22.10 -13.61
CA GLY A 104 -13.03 21.80 -14.47
C GLY A 104 -12.85 20.46 -15.18
N CYS A 105 -13.67 19.49 -14.77
CA CYS A 105 -13.81 18.16 -15.39
C CYS A 105 -15.27 17.92 -15.83
N ASP A 106 -15.99 18.98 -16.17
CA ASP A 106 -17.45 19.04 -16.38
C ASP A 106 -17.88 18.79 -17.84
N GLY A 107 -17.06 18.05 -18.60
CA GLY A 107 -17.45 17.49 -19.89
C GLY A 107 -17.35 18.45 -21.10
N GLY A 108 -17.73 17.95 -22.27
CA GLY A 108 -17.64 18.70 -23.53
C GLY A 108 -18.47 20.00 -23.55
N SER A 109 -19.55 20.05 -22.77
CA SER A 109 -20.39 21.24 -22.55
C SER A 109 -19.97 22.09 -21.34
N SER A 110 -18.74 21.91 -20.84
CA SER A 110 -18.17 22.56 -19.65
C SER A 110 -18.68 23.99 -19.44
N LYS A 111 -19.28 24.21 -18.28
CA LYS A 111 -19.67 25.53 -17.78
C LYS A 111 -18.43 26.32 -17.37
N ILE A 112 -17.46 25.67 -16.70
CA ILE A 112 -16.23 26.34 -16.24
C ILE A 112 -15.45 26.89 -17.45
N ARG A 113 -15.22 26.09 -18.49
CA ARG A 113 -14.55 26.55 -19.73
C ARG A 113 -15.30 27.73 -20.36
N ARG A 114 -16.64 27.68 -20.42
CA ARG A 114 -17.45 28.73 -21.02
C ARG A 114 -17.41 30.05 -20.25
N GLU A 115 -17.34 30.00 -18.93
CA GLU A 115 -17.15 31.22 -18.13
C GLU A 115 -15.74 31.81 -18.29
N LEU A 116 -14.73 30.97 -18.56
CA LEU A 116 -13.35 31.43 -18.78
C LEU A 116 -13.11 32.02 -20.18
N PHE A 117 -13.70 31.43 -21.23
CA PHE A 117 -13.38 31.75 -22.63
C PHE A 117 -14.59 32.11 -23.50
N GLY A 118 -15.79 32.16 -22.92
CA GLY A 118 -17.03 32.32 -23.67
C GLY A 118 -17.48 31.03 -24.38
N SER A 119 -18.41 31.17 -25.33
CA SER A 119 -19.00 30.02 -26.04
C SER A 119 -18.06 29.37 -27.06
N ASN A 120 -16.91 30.00 -27.37
CA ASN A 120 -15.97 29.46 -28.32
C ASN A 120 -15.22 28.27 -27.71
N PHE A 121 -15.16 27.16 -28.45
CA PHE A 121 -14.34 26.01 -28.10
C PHE A 121 -13.52 25.63 -29.34
N PRO A 122 -12.30 26.16 -29.50
CA PRO A 122 -11.54 26.07 -30.76
C PRO A 122 -11.37 24.63 -31.26
N GLY A 123 -11.43 24.44 -32.58
CA GLY A 123 -11.26 23.16 -33.25
C GLY A 123 -12.32 22.89 -34.32
N ARG A 124 -12.51 21.62 -34.69
CA ARG A 124 -13.45 21.18 -35.73
C ARG A 124 -14.48 20.19 -35.21
N THR A 125 -15.63 20.18 -35.88
CA THR A 125 -16.59 19.07 -35.85
C THR A 125 -16.43 18.32 -37.17
N TRP A 126 -16.46 17.00 -37.14
CA TRP A 126 -16.44 16.20 -38.36
C TRP A 126 -17.83 16.19 -39.01
N ASP A 127 -17.88 16.13 -40.34
CA ASP A 127 -19.14 15.98 -41.08
C ASP A 127 -19.79 14.63 -40.79
N GLN A 128 -18.99 13.64 -40.43
CA GLN A 128 -19.45 12.32 -40.07
C GLN A 128 -20.00 12.28 -38.65
N GLN A 129 -21.15 11.63 -38.53
CA GLN A 129 -21.83 11.34 -37.29
C GLN A 129 -21.78 9.84 -37.02
N ILE A 130 -21.82 9.47 -35.74
CA ILE A 130 -21.88 8.08 -35.30
C ILE A 130 -23.09 7.82 -34.44
N VAL A 131 -23.53 6.57 -34.47
CA VAL A 131 -24.38 5.98 -33.45
C VAL A 131 -23.56 4.93 -32.72
N ALA A 132 -23.55 4.99 -31.39
CA ALA A 132 -22.99 3.95 -30.55
C ALA A 132 -24.12 3.20 -29.82
N THR A 133 -24.11 1.88 -29.92
CA THR A 133 -25.05 1.01 -29.23
C THR A 133 -24.32 0.06 -28.30
N ASN A 134 -24.95 -0.24 -27.17
CA ASN A 134 -24.60 -1.42 -26.37
C ASN A 134 -25.61 -2.51 -26.71
N VAL A 135 -25.17 -3.72 -27.06
CA VAL A 135 -26.02 -4.79 -27.58
C VAL A 135 -25.56 -6.17 -27.11
N PHE A 136 -26.51 -7.04 -26.80
CA PHE A 136 -26.27 -8.48 -26.69
C PHE A 136 -26.62 -9.15 -28.02
N TYR A 137 -25.64 -9.81 -28.65
CA TYR A 137 -25.84 -10.60 -29.86
C TYR A 137 -25.09 -11.94 -29.73
N PRO A 138 -25.74 -12.99 -29.19
CA PRO A 138 -25.10 -14.30 -28.97
C PRO A 138 -24.62 -14.97 -30.27
N GLY A 139 -25.21 -14.60 -31.41
CA GLY A 139 -24.85 -15.13 -32.73
C GLY A 139 -23.41 -14.83 -33.15
N LEU A 140 -22.79 -13.74 -32.64
CA LEU A 140 -21.45 -13.32 -33.03
C LEU A 140 -20.39 -14.40 -32.82
N ALA A 141 -20.49 -15.16 -31.73
CA ALA A 141 -19.54 -16.23 -31.38
C ALA A 141 -19.43 -17.32 -32.46
N LYS A 142 -20.50 -17.55 -33.24
CA LYS A 142 -20.55 -18.55 -34.31
C LYS A 142 -19.71 -18.18 -35.53
N HIS A 143 -19.33 -16.91 -35.66
CA HIS A 143 -18.62 -16.38 -36.83
C HIS A 143 -17.09 -16.33 -36.66
N GLY A 144 -16.56 -16.86 -35.55
CA GLY A 144 -15.13 -17.17 -35.41
C GLY A 144 -14.18 -15.97 -35.34
N TRP A 145 -14.67 -14.78 -34.97
CA TRP A 145 -13.82 -13.62 -34.74
C TRP A 145 -12.93 -13.84 -33.51
N LYS A 146 -11.61 -13.86 -33.74
CA LYS A 146 -10.62 -14.19 -32.70
C LYS A 146 -10.24 -13.01 -31.80
N THR A 147 -10.51 -11.77 -32.24
CA THR A 147 -10.19 -10.55 -31.49
C THR A 147 -11.43 -9.90 -30.89
N SER A 148 -11.30 -9.40 -29.67
CA SER A 148 -12.39 -8.77 -28.92
C SER A 148 -12.85 -7.45 -29.52
N SER A 149 -11.99 -6.73 -30.25
CA SER A 149 -12.33 -5.50 -30.96
C SER A 149 -12.08 -5.62 -32.45
N ASN A 150 -13.03 -5.14 -33.26
CA ASN A 150 -12.98 -5.22 -34.72
C ASN A 150 -13.38 -3.88 -35.32
N PHE A 151 -12.44 -3.22 -35.99
CA PHE A 151 -12.66 -2.01 -36.77
C PHE A 151 -12.81 -2.42 -38.23
N MET A 152 -13.92 -2.07 -38.86
CA MET A 152 -14.18 -2.44 -40.26
C MET A 152 -14.17 -1.20 -41.14
N ILE A 153 -13.60 -1.37 -42.32
CA ILE A 153 -13.30 -0.26 -43.23
C ILE A 153 -14.42 -0.22 -44.27
N HIS A 154 -15.18 0.88 -44.26
CA HIS A 154 -16.29 1.12 -45.19
C HIS A 154 -16.60 2.62 -45.26
N PRO A 155 -16.78 3.20 -46.46
CA PRO A 155 -16.97 4.65 -46.63
C PRO A 155 -18.16 5.20 -45.83
N ASP A 156 -19.27 4.46 -45.80
CA ASP A 156 -20.51 4.95 -45.17
C ASP A 156 -20.77 4.42 -43.75
N HIS A 157 -20.17 3.29 -43.38
CA HIS A 157 -20.52 2.56 -42.15
C HIS A 157 -19.40 2.63 -41.11
N PHE A 158 -18.14 2.55 -41.56
CA PHE A 158 -16.92 2.61 -40.75
C PHE A 158 -17.05 2.01 -39.32
N PRO A 159 -17.56 0.77 -39.18
CA PRO A 159 -18.05 0.32 -37.90
C PRO A 159 -16.94 -0.18 -36.97
N MET A 160 -17.18 -0.06 -35.67
CA MET A 160 -16.44 -0.72 -34.62
C MET A 160 -17.37 -1.70 -33.89
N VAL A 161 -16.98 -2.96 -33.81
CA VAL A 161 -17.65 -4.01 -33.02
C VAL A 161 -16.68 -4.52 -31.97
N ALA A 162 -16.93 -4.19 -30.71
CA ALA A 162 -16.05 -4.52 -29.60
C ALA A 162 -16.81 -5.15 -28.43
N GLN A 163 -16.31 -6.25 -27.87
CA GLN A 163 -16.79 -6.74 -26.58
C GLN A 163 -16.27 -5.84 -25.46
N ILE A 164 -17.15 -5.38 -24.58
CA ILE A 164 -16.84 -4.38 -23.56
C ILE A 164 -16.99 -4.89 -22.12
N SER A 165 -17.49 -6.12 -21.93
CA SER A 165 -17.75 -6.72 -20.61
C SER A 165 -17.63 -8.26 -20.63
N ASN A 166 -17.49 -8.84 -19.43
CA ASN A 166 -17.38 -10.29 -19.24
C ASN A 166 -18.68 -11.06 -19.54
N ASN A 167 -19.85 -10.39 -19.49
CA ASN A 167 -21.15 -11.00 -19.82
C ASN A 167 -21.45 -11.03 -21.34
N GLY A 168 -20.49 -10.66 -22.19
CA GLY A 168 -20.64 -10.71 -23.65
C GLY A 168 -21.34 -9.50 -24.26
N MET A 169 -21.52 -8.40 -23.53
CA MET A 169 -22.05 -7.16 -24.11
C MET A 169 -21.08 -6.60 -25.15
N LEU A 170 -21.64 -6.19 -26.29
CA LEU A 170 -20.91 -5.57 -27.38
C LEU A 170 -21.21 -4.07 -27.43
N ARG A 171 -20.19 -3.29 -27.76
CA ARG A 171 -20.29 -1.94 -28.31
C ARG A 171 -20.27 -2.04 -29.83
N VAL A 172 -21.35 -1.63 -30.48
CA VAL A 172 -21.40 -1.47 -31.95
C VAL A 172 -21.51 0.02 -32.24
N THR A 173 -20.47 0.60 -32.84
CA THR A 173 -20.44 2.01 -33.25
C THR A 173 -20.35 2.07 -34.76
N TYR A 174 -21.17 2.90 -35.41
CA TYR A 174 -21.21 2.99 -36.86
C TYR A 174 -21.59 4.38 -37.35
N GLY A 175 -21.24 4.66 -38.60
CA GLY A 175 -21.56 5.88 -39.32
C GLY A 175 -23.03 6.05 -39.65
N GLU A 176 -23.51 7.28 -39.48
CA GLU A 176 -24.87 7.66 -39.85
C GLU A 176 -24.94 9.09 -40.40
N ASP A 177 -26.01 9.36 -41.17
CA ASP A 177 -26.33 10.70 -41.65
C ASP A 177 -26.72 11.62 -40.48
N GLY A 178 -25.93 12.67 -40.26
CA GLY A 178 -26.13 13.62 -39.17
C GLY A 178 -27.34 14.55 -39.31
N ASN A 179 -28.05 14.52 -40.43
CA ASN A 179 -29.29 15.27 -40.63
C ASN A 179 -30.54 14.53 -40.13
N LEU A 180 -30.41 13.23 -39.81
CA LEU A 180 -31.53 12.43 -39.33
C LEU A 180 -31.85 12.74 -37.87
N THR A 181 -33.12 12.59 -37.51
CA THR A 181 -33.60 12.55 -36.14
C THR A 181 -33.20 11.23 -35.46
N ARG A 182 -33.24 11.20 -34.13
CA ARG A 182 -32.92 9.98 -33.37
C ARG A 182 -33.87 8.83 -33.73
N GLU A 183 -35.13 9.15 -33.97
CA GLU A 183 -36.19 8.22 -34.35
C GLU A 183 -35.93 7.61 -35.74
N GLU A 184 -35.55 8.44 -36.73
CA GLU A 184 -35.16 7.96 -38.06
C GLU A 184 -33.89 7.07 -38.02
N MET A 185 -32.92 7.42 -37.18
CA MET A 185 -31.73 6.58 -36.98
C MET A 185 -32.09 5.22 -36.33
N LEU A 186 -33.06 5.20 -35.41
CA LEU A 186 -33.56 3.96 -34.81
C LEU A 186 -34.27 3.08 -35.84
N GLU A 187 -35.08 3.66 -36.72
CA GLU A 187 -35.74 2.91 -37.80
C GLU A 187 -34.74 2.28 -38.78
N ARG A 188 -33.62 2.96 -39.05
CA ARG A 188 -32.55 2.45 -39.93
C ARG A 188 -31.60 1.44 -39.27
N GLN A 189 -31.60 1.36 -37.93
CA GLN A 189 -30.67 0.54 -37.18
C GLN A 189 -30.67 -0.95 -37.59
N PRO A 190 -31.82 -1.62 -37.83
CA PRO A 190 -31.83 -3.01 -38.27
C PRO A 190 -31.02 -3.25 -39.55
N GLU A 191 -31.17 -2.36 -40.55
CA GLU A 191 -30.44 -2.46 -41.81
C GLU A 191 -28.95 -2.18 -41.64
N LYS A 192 -28.56 -1.28 -40.71
CA LYS A 192 -27.15 -1.09 -40.33
C LYS A 192 -26.57 -2.38 -39.76
N TYR A 193 -27.28 -3.08 -38.88
CA TYR A 193 -26.80 -4.33 -38.32
C TYR A 193 -26.71 -5.44 -39.37
N LYS A 194 -27.64 -5.51 -40.33
CA LYS A 194 -27.54 -6.44 -41.46
C LYS A 194 -26.31 -6.17 -42.35
N ALA A 195 -25.92 -4.91 -42.49
CA ALA A 195 -24.74 -4.53 -43.26
C ALA A 195 -23.41 -4.77 -42.51
N ILE A 196 -23.41 -4.61 -41.18
CA ILE A 196 -22.20 -4.59 -40.36
C ILE A 196 -21.91 -5.94 -39.69
N LEU A 197 -22.93 -6.57 -39.13
CA LEU A 197 -22.76 -7.76 -38.30
C LEU A 197 -22.77 -9.03 -39.16
N PRO A 198 -21.86 -9.98 -38.88
CA PRO A 198 -21.86 -11.26 -39.57
C PRO A 198 -23.15 -12.02 -39.25
N GLY A 199 -23.63 -12.81 -40.21
CA GLY A 199 -24.91 -13.52 -40.08
C GLY A 199 -26.14 -12.67 -40.43
N LYS A 200 -25.99 -11.35 -40.61
CA LYS A 200 -27.06 -10.42 -41.00
C LYS A 200 -28.30 -10.54 -40.10
N PRO A 201 -28.15 -10.31 -38.78
CA PRO A 201 -29.18 -10.67 -37.82
C PRO A 201 -30.46 -9.85 -37.96
N GLU A 202 -31.58 -10.51 -37.71
CA GLU A 202 -32.89 -9.87 -37.58
C GLU A 202 -33.10 -9.30 -36.17
N PRO A 203 -34.00 -8.31 -35.97
CA PRO A 203 -34.19 -7.63 -34.68
C PRO A 203 -34.47 -8.53 -33.47
N HIS A 204 -35.05 -9.71 -33.68
CA HIS A 204 -35.35 -10.66 -32.59
C HIS A 204 -34.14 -11.48 -32.14
N GLU A 205 -33.00 -11.40 -32.84
CA GLU A 205 -31.77 -12.14 -32.54
C GLU A 205 -30.79 -11.36 -31.66
N TYR A 206 -31.07 -10.09 -31.36
CA TYR A 206 -30.25 -9.24 -30.51
C TYR A 206 -31.08 -8.34 -29.60
N THR A 207 -30.46 -7.88 -28.51
CA THR A 207 -31.10 -6.96 -27.55
C THR A 207 -30.26 -5.71 -27.42
N ILE A 208 -30.79 -4.56 -27.83
CA ILE A 208 -30.14 -3.26 -27.65
C ILE A 208 -30.41 -2.77 -26.22
N VAL A 209 -29.34 -2.47 -25.50
CA VAL A 209 -29.36 -1.92 -24.14
C VAL A 209 -29.34 -0.40 -24.16
N ASN A 210 -28.57 0.18 -25.08
CA ASN A 210 -28.47 1.64 -25.24
C ASN A 210 -28.29 2.01 -26.72
N PHE A 211 -28.81 3.17 -27.10
CA PHE A 211 -28.70 3.76 -28.43
C PHE A 211 -28.43 5.26 -28.32
N SER A 212 -27.23 5.67 -28.72
CA SER A 212 -26.74 7.03 -28.53
C SER A 212 -26.09 7.60 -29.81
N PRO A 213 -26.73 8.57 -30.48
CA PRO A 213 -26.12 9.36 -31.53
C PRO A 213 -25.10 10.37 -30.95
N TYR A 214 -23.94 10.52 -31.60
CA TYR A 214 -22.90 11.48 -31.20
C TYR A 214 -22.34 12.25 -32.39
N LYS A 215 -22.22 13.57 -32.24
CA LYS A 215 -21.36 14.39 -33.08
C LYS A 215 -19.91 14.23 -32.65
N ILE A 216 -19.03 14.16 -33.63
CA ILE A 216 -17.61 13.89 -33.40
C ILE A 216 -16.83 15.21 -33.50
N HIS A 217 -15.93 15.44 -32.55
CA HIS A 217 -15.17 16.68 -32.44
C HIS A 217 -13.66 16.44 -32.36
N GLN A 218 -12.89 17.45 -32.75
CA GLN A 218 -11.49 17.64 -32.36
C GLN A 218 -11.38 19.07 -31.86
N ARG A 219 -11.39 19.26 -30.54
CA ARG A 219 -11.38 20.59 -29.91
C ARG A 219 -10.38 20.65 -28.78
N LEU A 220 -9.78 21.82 -28.57
CA LEU A 220 -8.85 22.10 -27.49
C LEU A 220 -9.15 23.50 -26.94
N ALA A 221 -9.19 23.63 -25.62
CA ALA A 221 -9.38 24.92 -24.97
C ALA A 221 -8.16 25.83 -25.23
N GLU A 222 -8.38 27.14 -25.32
CA GLU A 222 -7.32 28.11 -25.60
C GLU A 222 -6.19 28.03 -24.57
N LYS A 223 -6.57 27.88 -23.29
CA LYS A 223 -5.68 27.53 -22.19
C LYS A 223 -6.33 26.49 -21.29
N LEU A 224 -5.50 25.66 -20.68
CA LEU A 224 -5.87 24.70 -19.63
C LEU A 224 -5.69 25.28 -18.23
N ARG A 225 -5.10 26.49 -18.13
CA ARG A 225 -5.00 27.25 -16.88
C ARG A 225 -5.40 28.71 -17.10
N VAL A 226 -6.22 29.24 -16.19
CA VAL A 226 -6.49 30.67 -16.04
C VAL A 226 -6.44 31.01 -14.54
N GLY A 227 -5.30 31.52 -14.08
CA GLY A 227 -5.06 31.79 -12.65
C GLY A 227 -5.15 30.49 -11.84
N ARG A 228 -6.19 30.39 -11.01
CA ARG A 228 -6.48 29.27 -10.11
C ARG A 228 -7.50 28.27 -10.68
N PHE A 229 -8.03 28.52 -11.88
CA PHE A 229 -8.83 27.55 -12.62
C PHE A 229 -7.98 26.72 -13.56
N LEU A 230 -8.21 25.42 -13.56
CA LEU A 230 -7.54 24.41 -14.37
C LEU A 230 -8.60 23.62 -15.14
N LEU A 231 -8.32 23.17 -16.37
CA LEU A 231 -9.20 22.31 -17.16
C LEU A 231 -8.52 20.97 -17.43
N ALA A 232 -9.27 19.87 -17.35
CA ALA A 232 -8.81 18.52 -17.67
C ALA A 232 -9.89 17.71 -18.41
N ALA A 233 -9.48 16.64 -19.10
CA ALA A 233 -10.37 15.74 -19.83
C ALA A 233 -11.31 16.49 -20.80
N ASP A 234 -12.57 16.07 -20.93
CA ASP A 234 -13.52 16.61 -21.92
C ASP A 234 -13.80 18.12 -21.78
N ALA A 235 -13.56 18.70 -20.60
CA ALA A 235 -13.63 20.15 -20.42
C ALA A 235 -12.46 20.87 -21.10
N ALA A 236 -11.28 20.24 -21.11
CA ALA A 236 -10.06 20.71 -21.73
C ALA A 236 -10.01 20.46 -23.25
N HIS A 237 -10.33 19.24 -23.67
CA HIS A 237 -10.23 18.83 -25.07
C HIS A 237 -11.22 17.73 -25.41
N LEU A 238 -11.60 17.66 -26.69
CA LEU A 238 -12.45 16.60 -27.23
C LEU A 238 -11.71 15.95 -28.39
N CYS A 239 -11.84 14.63 -28.49
CA CYS A 239 -11.44 13.87 -29.67
C CYS A 239 -12.48 12.83 -30.05
N ASN A 240 -12.38 12.32 -31.28
CA ASN A 240 -13.25 11.23 -31.69
C ASN A 240 -12.96 9.93 -30.91
N PRO A 241 -13.95 9.05 -30.74
CA PRO A 241 -13.78 7.87 -29.89
C PRO A 241 -12.98 6.74 -30.56
N PHE A 242 -12.78 6.77 -31.88
CA PHE A 242 -12.04 5.72 -32.57
C PHE A 242 -10.56 5.77 -32.21
N GLY A 243 -10.07 4.70 -31.59
CA GLY A 243 -8.72 4.62 -31.03
C GLY A 243 -8.60 4.96 -29.54
N GLY A 244 -9.70 5.28 -28.84
CA GLY A 244 -9.73 5.33 -27.37
C GLY A 244 -8.93 6.46 -26.71
N MET A 245 -8.57 7.51 -27.46
CA MET A 245 -7.68 8.56 -26.96
C MET A 245 -8.34 9.57 -26.01
N GLY A 246 -9.68 9.65 -25.96
CA GLY A 246 -10.40 10.61 -25.11
C GLY A 246 -10.19 10.34 -23.62
N LEU A 247 -10.65 9.19 -23.13
CA LEU A 247 -10.48 8.79 -21.73
C LEU A 247 -8.99 8.62 -21.37
N THR A 248 -8.18 8.08 -22.28
CA THR A 248 -6.73 7.92 -22.08
C THR A 248 -6.05 9.28 -21.88
N GLY A 249 -6.39 10.27 -22.72
CA GLY A 249 -5.92 11.64 -22.59
C GLY A 249 -6.38 12.29 -21.28
N GLY A 250 -7.66 12.13 -20.92
CA GLY A 250 -8.20 12.66 -19.67
C GLY A 250 -7.54 12.05 -18.42
N LEU A 251 -7.25 10.75 -18.41
CA LEU A 251 -6.52 10.11 -17.31
C LEU A 251 -5.07 10.61 -17.24
N ALA A 252 -4.42 10.86 -18.38
CA ALA A 252 -3.09 11.45 -18.42
C ALA A 252 -3.10 12.92 -17.94
N ASP A 253 -4.15 13.69 -18.26
CA ASP A 253 -4.35 15.04 -17.75
C ASP A 253 -4.45 15.04 -16.23
N ILE A 254 -5.31 14.19 -15.65
CA ILE A 254 -5.51 14.12 -14.20
C ILE A 254 -4.24 13.63 -13.49
N GLY A 255 -3.53 12.65 -14.07
CA GLY A 255 -2.25 12.18 -13.54
C GLY A 255 -1.20 13.29 -13.47
N GLY A 256 -1.06 14.07 -14.54
CA GLY A 256 -0.12 15.20 -14.58
C GLY A 256 -0.55 16.37 -13.68
N LEU A 257 -1.85 16.65 -13.60
CA LEU A 257 -2.37 17.71 -12.75
C LEU A 257 -2.21 17.38 -11.26
N TYR A 258 -2.37 16.10 -10.89
CA TYR A 258 -2.05 15.62 -9.56
C TYR A 258 -0.59 15.90 -9.20
N ASP A 259 0.37 15.59 -10.09
CA ASP A 259 1.79 15.86 -9.86
C ASP A 259 2.04 17.35 -9.62
N CYS A 260 1.42 18.22 -10.42
CA CYS A 260 1.54 19.66 -10.26
C CYS A 260 0.97 20.16 -8.91
N LEU A 261 -0.27 19.79 -8.59
CA LEU A 261 -0.95 20.24 -7.36
C LEU A 261 -0.30 19.67 -6.10
N PHE A 262 0.16 18.42 -6.16
CA PHE A 262 0.91 17.80 -5.07
C PHE A 262 2.27 18.47 -4.87
N GLY A 263 2.98 18.80 -5.96
CA GLY A 263 4.22 19.57 -5.92
C GLY A 263 4.06 20.91 -5.20
N ILE A 264 2.99 21.65 -5.50
CA ILE A 264 2.64 22.90 -4.82
C ILE A 264 2.32 22.66 -3.35
N TYR A 265 1.44 21.70 -3.05
CA TYR A 265 1.05 21.36 -1.68
C TYR A 265 2.25 20.94 -0.81
N ALA A 266 3.17 20.17 -1.36
CA ALA A 266 4.38 19.70 -0.68
C ALA A 266 5.48 20.77 -0.57
N GLY A 267 5.30 21.94 -1.20
CA GLY A 267 6.32 22.99 -1.28
C GLY A 267 7.51 22.65 -2.18
N ASN A 268 7.34 21.70 -3.10
CA ASN A 268 8.35 21.27 -4.08
C ASN A 268 8.26 22.02 -5.41
N ALA A 269 7.18 22.77 -5.65
CA ALA A 269 6.99 23.61 -6.82
C ALA A 269 6.20 24.85 -6.43
N ASP A 270 6.40 25.94 -7.16
CA ASP A 270 5.49 27.08 -7.11
C ASP A 270 4.42 26.97 -8.21
N ASP A 271 3.52 27.95 -8.24
CA ASP A 271 2.42 28.03 -9.19
C ASP A 271 2.85 27.93 -10.67
N SER A 272 4.12 28.18 -11.03
CA SER A 272 4.58 28.11 -12.43
C SER A 272 4.51 26.69 -13.02
N ILE A 273 4.50 25.64 -12.19
CA ILE A 273 4.34 24.26 -12.67
C ILE A 273 2.97 24.03 -13.33
N LEU A 274 1.94 24.81 -12.94
CA LEU A 274 0.62 24.75 -13.57
C LEU A 274 0.61 25.44 -14.96
N ASP A 275 1.55 26.35 -15.24
CA ASP A 275 1.75 26.87 -16.60
C ASP A 275 2.41 25.80 -17.48
N LYS A 276 3.34 25.01 -16.91
CA LYS A 276 3.90 23.83 -17.57
C LYS A 276 2.84 22.78 -17.85
N TYR A 277 1.88 22.58 -16.94
CA TYR A 277 0.71 21.75 -17.21
C TYR A 277 -0.05 22.21 -18.47
N ASP A 278 -0.40 23.50 -18.56
CA ASP A 278 -1.07 24.03 -19.76
C ASP A 278 -0.25 23.83 -21.04
N GLU A 279 1.02 24.21 -21.02
CA GLU A 279 1.95 24.07 -22.16
C GLU A 279 1.99 22.63 -22.66
N ILE A 280 2.31 21.69 -21.78
CA ILE A 280 2.62 20.31 -22.14
C ILE A 280 1.35 19.55 -22.50
N ARG A 281 0.25 19.74 -21.77
CA ARG A 281 -0.99 19.01 -22.09
C ARG A 281 -1.59 19.47 -23.42
N ARG A 282 -1.53 20.76 -23.76
CA ARG A 282 -1.89 21.24 -25.10
C ARG A 282 -0.93 20.72 -26.17
N GLU A 283 0.37 20.66 -25.90
CA GLU A 283 1.35 20.06 -26.82
C GLU A 283 1.00 18.59 -27.10
N LYS A 284 0.75 17.79 -26.05
CA LYS A 284 0.36 16.38 -26.16
C LYS A 284 -0.95 16.21 -26.92
N TYR A 285 -1.91 17.12 -26.76
CA TYR A 285 -3.11 17.10 -27.59
C TYR A 285 -2.78 17.27 -29.07
N ASN A 286 -2.02 18.33 -29.41
CA ASN A 286 -1.72 18.69 -30.80
C ASN A 286 -0.76 17.71 -31.50
N THR A 287 0.14 17.06 -30.77
CA THR A 287 1.16 16.17 -31.34
C THR A 287 0.78 14.70 -31.28
N ILE A 288 -0.13 14.31 -30.37
CA ILE A 288 -0.49 12.90 -30.13
C ILE A 288 -2.00 12.68 -30.25
N ILE A 289 -2.82 13.33 -29.40
CA ILE A 289 -4.26 13.00 -29.30
C ILE A 289 -5.01 13.31 -30.59
N ASP A 290 -4.96 14.54 -31.12
CA ASP A 290 -5.66 14.89 -32.37
C ASP A 290 -5.09 14.11 -33.57
N PRO A 291 -3.76 14.09 -33.84
CA PRO A 291 -3.23 13.39 -35.00
C PRO A 291 -3.56 11.90 -35.03
N ILE A 292 -3.40 11.19 -33.91
CA ILE A 292 -3.66 9.74 -33.84
C ILE A 292 -5.15 9.47 -33.97
N SER A 293 -5.99 10.12 -33.17
CA SER A 293 -7.43 9.87 -33.22
C SER A 293 -8.02 10.26 -34.58
N SER A 294 -7.61 11.39 -35.17
CA SER A 294 -8.04 11.82 -36.50
C SER A 294 -7.61 10.86 -37.59
N SER A 295 -6.39 10.32 -37.53
CA SER A 295 -5.92 9.32 -38.49
C SER A 295 -6.66 8.00 -38.34
N ASN A 296 -6.96 7.58 -37.11
CA ASN A 296 -7.75 6.38 -36.86
C ASN A 296 -9.15 6.49 -37.45
N LEU A 297 -9.83 7.62 -37.28
CA LEU A 297 -11.14 7.85 -37.90
C LEU A 297 -11.05 7.80 -39.43
N ARG A 298 -10.08 8.51 -40.04
CA ARG A 298 -9.93 8.54 -41.50
C ARG A 298 -9.70 7.17 -42.12
N ARG A 299 -8.95 6.30 -41.43
CA ARG A 299 -8.70 4.92 -41.88
C ARG A 299 -9.98 4.11 -42.05
N LEU A 300 -11.01 4.38 -41.25
CA LEU A 300 -12.21 3.54 -41.26
C LEU A 300 -13.12 3.78 -42.45
N TRP A 301 -12.99 4.90 -43.16
CA TRP A 301 -13.82 5.24 -44.32
C TRP A 301 -13.03 5.41 -45.63
N ASP A 302 -11.74 5.06 -45.64
CA ASP A 302 -10.87 5.13 -46.81
C ASP A 302 -10.37 3.73 -47.23
N PRO A 303 -11.25 2.91 -47.83
CA PRO A 303 -10.89 1.54 -48.24
C PRO A 303 -9.83 1.50 -49.34
N GLU A 304 -9.72 2.53 -50.18
CA GLU A 304 -8.80 2.52 -51.32
C GLU A 304 -7.33 2.59 -50.91
N ASN A 305 -7.05 3.26 -49.78
CA ASN A 305 -5.69 3.50 -49.30
C ASN A 305 -5.28 2.62 -48.11
N ILE A 306 -6.18 1.81 -47.56
CA ILE A 306 -5.92 1.05 -46.32
C ILE A 306 -4.71 0.10 -46.43
N GLU A 307 -4.49 -0.49 -47.61
CA GLU A 307 -3.34 -1.37 -47.85
C GLU A 307 -2.01 -0.62 -47.92
N LYS A 308 -2.02 0.69 -48.18
CA LYS A 308 -0.82 1.55 -48.23
C LYS A 308 -0.62 2.37 -46.95
N ASP A 309 -1.58 2.35 -46.02
CA ASP A 309 -1.51 3.10 -44.78
C ASP A 309 -0.32 2.65 -43.91
N GLU A 310 0.51 3.60 -43.51
CA GLU A 310 1.75 3.33 -42.78
C GLU A 310 1.49 2.62 -41.45
N PHE A 311 0.43 2.97 -40.74
CA PHE A 311 0.09 2.33 -39.47
C PHE A 311 -0.37 0.89 -39.69
N ILE A 312 -1.19 0.61 -40.71
CA ILE A 312 -1.57 -0.76 -41.06
C ILE A 312 -0.33 -1.59 -41.44
N GLN A 313 0.63 -1.01 -42.16
CA GLN A 313 1.91 -1.68 -42.47
C GLN A 313 2.73 -1.95 -41.20
N MET A 314 2.75 -1.02 -40.24
CA MET A 314 3.35 -1.24 -38.92
C MET A 314 2.65 -2.38 -38.16
N VAL A 315 1.32 -2.44 -38.17
CA VAL A 315 0.56 -3.52 -37.52
C VAL A 315 0.90 -4.88 -38.16
N LYS A 316 0.92 -4.97 -39.50
CA LYS A 316 1.30 -6.20 -40.21
C LYS A 316 2.72 -6.65 -39.88
N ARG A 317 3.67 -5.70 -39.73
CA ARG A 317 5.02 -6.01 -39.24
C ARG A 317 4.98 -6.55 -37.81
N ALA A 318 4.24 -5.91 -36.91
CA ALA A 318 4.11 -6.30 -35.52
C ALA A 318 3.53 -7.71 -35.32
N GLU A 319 2.72 -8.22 -36.28
CA GLU A 319 2.21 -9.61 -36.25
C GLU A 319 3.32 -10.67 -36.33
N HIS A 320 4.49 -10.31 -36.84
CA HIS A 320 5.62 -11.21 -37.06
C HIS A 320 6.89 -10.80 -36.31
N ASP A 321 6.94 -9.57 -35.79
CA ASP A 321 8.07 -8.99 -35.07
C ASP A 321 7.65 -8.59 -33.65
N LYS A 322 7.91 -9.48 -32.68
CA LYS A 322 7.50 -9.29 -31.27
C LYS A 322 8.23 -8.12 -30.60
N GLU A 323 9.46 -7.84 -30.97
CA GLU A 323 10.19 -6.70 -30.41
C GLU A 323 9.59 -5.39 -30.90
N PHE A 324 9.27 -5.32 -32.19
CA PHE A 324 8.58 -4.18 -32.76
C PHE A 324 7.17 -4.01 -32.17
N ALA A 325 6.42 -5.10 -31.96
CA ALA A 325 5.11 -5.07 -31.30
C ALA A 325 5.20 -4.48 -29.89
N ARG A 326 6.21 -4.86 -29.10
CA ARG A 326 6.45 -4.29 -27.76
C ARG A 326 6.82 -2.81 -27.80
N SER A 327 7.68 -2.41 -28.75
CA SER A 327 8.05 -1.01 -28.95
C SER A 327 6.83 -0.15 -29.33
N MET A 328 6.00 -0.65 -30.24
CA MET A 328 4.75 -0.01 -30.65
C MET A 328 3.78 0.15 -29.48
N ALA A 329 3.63 -0.88 -28.63
CA ALA A 329 2.79 -0.81 -27.43
C ALA A 329 3.31 0.21 -26.41
N ALA A 330 4.63 0.28 -26.18
CA ALA A 330 5.25 1.25 -25.28
C ALA A 330 5.03 2.70 -25.74
N GLY A 331 4.95 2.93 -27.06
CA GLY A 331 4.68 4.24 -27.65
C GLY A 331 3.36 4.90 -27.20
N MET A 332 2.36 4.12 -26.76
CA MET A 332 1.11 4.67 -26.21
C MET A 332 1.36 5.50 -24.95
N GLY A 333 2.44 5.22 -24.20
CA GLY A 333 2.83 5.99 -23.02
C GLY A 333 3.26 7.42 -23.32
N ALA A 334 3.53 7.77 -24.58
CA ALA A 334 3.97 9.12 -24.98
C ALA A 334 2.94 10.22 -24.67
N VAL A 335 1.66 9.85 -24.51
CA VAL A 335 0.61 10.78 -24.06
C VAL A 335 0.81 11.23 -22.61
N MET A 336 1.57 10.51 -21.80
CA MET A 336 1.91 10.89 -20.43
C MET A 336 3.12 11.83 -20.41
N HIS A 337 3.25 12.57 -19.31
CA HIS A 337 4.41 13.40 -19.03
C HIS A 337 4.69 13.39 -17.53
N ASP A 338 5.96 13.29 -17.16
CA ASP A 338 6.38 13.37 -15.76
C ASP A 338 6.54 14.83 -15.35
N PHE A 339 5.58 15.39 -14.62
CA PHE A 339 5.67 16.78 -14.15
C PHE A 339 6.57 16.94 -12.92
N THR A 340 6.96 15.86 -12.26
CA THR A 340 7.83 15.93 -11.06
C THR A 340 9.25 16.40 -11.41
N GLN A 341 9.65 16.28 -12.68
CA GLN A 341 10.91 16.84 -13.19
C GLN A 341 11.00 18.37 -13.08
N TYR A 342 9.89 19.07 -12.87
CA TYR A 342 9.85 20.54 -12.73
C TYR A 342 9.87 21.02 -11.28
N TYR A 343 10.06 20.13 -10.31
CA TYR A 343 10.17 20.53 -8.91
C TYR A 343 11.44 21.38 -8.68
N THR A 344 11.30 22.48 -7.93
CA THR A 344 12.36 23.47 -7.67
C THR A 344 13.52 22.91 -6.84
N HIS A 345 13.30 21.75 -6.22
CA HIS A 345 14.37 20.89 -5.74
C HIS A 345 14.68 19.85 -6.81
N ALA A 346 15.59 20.19 -7.72
CA ALA A 346 16.33 19.19 -8.47
C ALA A 346 16.83 18.16 -7.46
N VAL A 347 16.35 16.91 -7.56
CA VAL A 347 17.16 15.78 -7.13
C VAL A 347 18.42 15.90 -7.98
N PRO A 348 19.58 16.21 -7.40
CA PRO A 348 20.78 16.37 -8.21
C PRO A 348 20.98 15.07 -8.97
N ASN A 349 21.31 15.17 -10.27
CA ASN A 349 21.95 14.12 -11.07
C ASN A 349 23.34 13.76 -10.50
N ALA A 350 23.48 13.65 -9.18
CA ALA A 350 24.44 12.76 -8.60
C ALA A 350 23.88 11.36 -8.82
N GLU A 351 24.71 10.42 -9.29
CA GLU A 351 24.46 9.01 -9.03
C GLU A 351 23.91 8.91 -7.61
N PRO A 352 22.74 8.27 -7.39
CA PRO A 352 22.20 8.20 -6.07
C PRO A 352 23.26 7.49 -5.23
N LYS A 353 23.95 8.23 -4.37
CA LYS A 353 24.32 7.66 -3.09
C LYS A 353 22.98 7.43 -2.42
N VAL A 354 22.37 6.30 -2.75
CA VAL A 354 21.37 5.62 -1.94
C VAL A 354 22.04 5.57 -0.58
N LEU A 355 21.70 6.53 0.28
CA LEU A 355 22.12 6.47 1.66
C LEU A 355 21.34 5.29 2.19
N SER A 356 22.06 4.19 2.40
CA SER A 356 21.48 2.97 2.95
C SER A 356 20.74 3.32 4.25
N THR A 357 19.83 2.43 4.65
CA THR A 357 19.17 2.45 5.97
C THR A 357 20.14 2.69 7.14
N ALA A 358 21.45 2.54 6.93
CA ALA A 358 22.53 3.04 7.78
C ALA A 358 22.36 4.46 8.36
N ALA A 359 21.72 5.39 7.64
CA ALA A 359 21.44 6.72 8.19
C ALA A 359 20.43 6.70 9.35
N LEU A 360 19.45 5.78 9.33
CA LEU A 360 18.54 5.54 10.47
C LEU A 360 19.30 5.06 11.71
N PHE A 361 20.44 4.39 11.54
CA PHE A 361 21.28 3.91 12.65
C PHE A 361 22.19 5.00 13.22
N ARG A 362 22.43 6.10 12.47
CA ARG A 362 23.12 7.31 12.95
C ARG A 362 22.17 8.32 13.61
N ALA A 363 20.86 8.10 13.48
CA ALA A 363 19.83 8.93 14.09
C ALA A 363 19.78 8.74 15.62
N LYS A 364 19.52 9.82 16.35
CA LYS A 364 19.44 9.77 17.82
C LYS A 364 18.08 9.22 18.23
N SER A 365 18.02 8.31 19.20
CA SER A 365 16.73 7.91 19.78
C SER A 365 16.24 9.02 20.71
N PRO A 366 15.08 9.64 20.46
CA PRO A 366 14.47 10.55 21.42
C PRO A 366 13.90 9.76 22.60
N SER A 367 13.52 10.44 23.69
CA SER A 367 12.97 9.78 24.87
C SER A 367 11.61 9.14 24.56
N ARG A 368 11.23 8.14 25.38
CA ARG A 368 9.88 7.55 25.34
C ARG A 368 8.76 8.60 25.43
N ASP A 369 8.96 9.69 26.18
CA ASP A 369 7.98 10.77 26.28
C ASP A 369 7.66 11.41 24.92
N VAL A 370 8.69 11.55 24.07
CA VAL A 370 8.55 12.08 22.70
C VAL A 370 7.85 11.05 21.82
N PHE A 371 8.16 9.75 21.97
CA PHE A 371 7.45 8.66 21.29
C PHE A 371 5.96 8.69 21.63
N ASP A 372 5.60 8.68 22.92
CA ASP A 372 4.21 8.61 23.37
C ASP A 372 3.43 9.83 22.89
N ARG A 373 4.03 11.03 23.02
CA ARG A 373 3.40 12.27 22.55
C ARG A 373 3.20 12.26 21.03
N ASP A 374 4.18 11.83 20.25
CA ASP A 374 4.05 11.73 18.80
C ASP A 374 2.99 10.70 18.39
N VAL A 375 2.89 9.58 19.11
CA VAL A 375 1.82 8.59 18.89
C VAL A 375 0.45 9.18 19.22
N PHE A 376 0.27 9.79 20.41
CA PHE A 376 -0.98 10.42 20.80
C PHE A 376 -1.40 11.57 19.87
N THR A 377 -0.44 12.39 19.43
CA THR A 377 -0.71 13.56 18.60
C THR A 377 -0.88 13.20 17.12
N LYS A 378 0.02 12.39 16.55
CA LYS A 378 0.09 12.16 15.10
C LYS A 378 -0.68 10.92 14.66
N VAL A 379 -0.71 9.87 15.50
CA VAL A 379 -1.41 8.62 15.19
C VAL A 379 -2.85 8.70 15.70
N PHE A 380 -3.03 8.95 17.00
CA PHE A 380 -4.36 8.97 17.63
C PHE A 380 -5.08 10.32 17.52
N GLN A 381 -4.39 11.40 17.15
CA GLN A 381 -4.95 12.76 17.02
C GLN A 381 -5.71 13.22 18.27
N LEU A 382 -5.18 12.88 19.45
CA LEU A 382 -5.77 13.27 20.72
C LEU A 382 -5.62 14.78 20.94
N PRO A 383 -6.63 15.45 21.54
CA PRO A 383 -6.53 16.83 21.99
C PRO A 383 -5.41 17.04 23.02
N ASP A 384 -4.75 18.20 22.99
CA ASP A 384 -3.59 18.53 23.85
C ASP A 384 -3.89 18.44 25.35
N ASP A 385 -5.14 18.73 25.77
CA ASP A 385 -5.57 18.64 27.16
C ASP A 385 -5.67 17.18 27.65
N GLN A 386 -6.09 16.26 26.79
CA GLN A 386 -6.09 14.82 27.09
C GLN A 386 -4.68 14.26 27.15
N ILE A 387 -3.80 14.69 26.24
CA ILE A 387 -2.39 14.35 26.28
C ILE A 387 -1.81 14.83 27.61
N HIS A 388 -2.00 16.11 27.97
CA HIS A 388 -1.49 16.66 29.23
C HIS A 388 -1.97 15.87 30.47
N ASN A 389 -3.22 15.43 30.50
CA ASN A 389 -3.75 14.59 31.58
C ASN A 389 -3.08 13.20 31.64
N LEU A 390 -2.84 12.57 30.48
CA LEU A 390 -2.08 11.31 30.40
C LEU A 390 -0.63 11.51 30.85
N GLU A 391 0.01 12.61 30.45
CA GLU A 391 1.37 12.94 30.85
C GLU A 391 1.49 13.20 32.36
N ALA A 392 0.47 13.83 32.97
CA ALA A 392 0.42 14.12 34.40
C ALA A 392 0.34 12.85 35.27
N GLY A 393 -0.29 11.77 34.76
CA GLY A 393 -0.35 10.47 35.43
C GLY A 393 0.97 9.69 35.45
N ARG A 394 1.93 10.04 34.58
CA ARG A 394 3.20 9.29 34.44
C ARG A 394 4.12 9.37 35.65
N HIS A 395 3.96 10.38 36.51
CA HIS A 395 4.73 10.45 37.76
C HIS A 395 4.46 9.24 38.68
N HIS A 396 3.21 8.75 38.71
CA HIS A 396 2.85 7.55 39.47
C HIS A 396 3.42 6.27 38.84
N GLU A 397 3.44 6.18 37.52
CA GLU A 397 3.99 5.03 36.80
C GLU A 397 5.52 4.92 36.99
N VAL A 398 6.24 6.04 36.89
CA VAL A 398 7.69 6.09 37.16
C VAL A 398 7.99 5.66 38.60
N GLU A 399 7.22 6.16 39.57
CA GLU A 399 7.37 5.78 40.98
C GLU A 399 7.09 4.27 41.18
N MET A 400 5.98 3.76 40.64
CA MET A 400 5.61 2.35 40.71
C MET A 400 6.66 1.44 40.07
N ASN A 401 7.13 1.78 38.86
CA ASN A 401 8.16 1.03 38.16
C ASN A 401 9.47 1.03 38.95
N SER A 402 9.89 2.17 39.50
CA SER A 402 11.13 2.28 40.30
C SER A 402 11.06 1.51 41.62
N LYS A 403 9.87 1.49 42.25
CA LYS A 403 9.65 0.90 43.58
C LYS A 403 9.41 -0.61 43.53
N TYR A 404 8.77 -1.10 42.47
CA TYR A 404 8.30 -2.50 42.38
C TYR A 404 8.86 -3.27 41.19
N LEU A 405 8.83 -2.72 39.97
CA LEU A 405 9.15 -3.49 38.75
C LEU A 405 10.62 -3.43 38.31
N THR A 406 11.37 -2.44 38.79
CA THR A 406 12.79 -2.26 38.45
C THR A 406 13.71 -2.25 39.67
N ASN A 407 13.16 -2.41 40.86
CA ASN A 407 13.90 -2.63 42.10
C ASN A 407 14.45 -4.07 42.13
N PHE A 408 15.76 -4.24 42.34
CA PHE A 408 16.41 -5.55 42.31
C PHE A 408 15.88 -6.54 43.34
N GLU A 409 15.59 -6.11 44.57
CA GLU A 409 15.05 -7.00 45.61
C GLU A 409 13.65 -7.51 45.22
N ARG A 410 12.80 -6.62 44.68
CA ARG A 410 11.44 -6.96 44.24
C ARG A 410 11.41 -7.81 42.98
N VAL A 411 12.33 -7.56 42.05
CA VAL A 411 12.51 -8.41 40.86
C VAL A 411 12.91 -9.82 41.29
N ASN A 412 13.80 -9.97 42.27
CA ASN A 412 14.19 -11.27 42.80
C ASN A 412 13.01 -12.00 43.50
N GLU A 413 12.17 -11.29 44.26
CA GLU A 413 10.96 -11.86 44.87
C GLU A 413 9.96 -12.35 43.80
N LEU A 414 9.64 -11.52 42.81
CA LEU A 414 8.75 -11.87 41.69
C LEU A 414 9.29 -13.06 40.90
N THR A 415 10.61 -13.10 40.73
CA THR A 415 11.32 -14.19 40.06
C THR A 415 11.20 -15.50 40.82
N ALA A 416 11.39 -15.47 42.14
CA ALA A 416 11.25 -16.67 42.98
C ALA A 416 9.81 -17.21 42.91
N GLU A 417 8.80 -16.34 42.94
CA GLU A 417 7.40 -16.75 42.79
C GLU A 417 7.11 -17.29 41.39
N LEU A 418 7.64 -16.67 40.33
CA LEU A 418 7.51 -17.17 38.96
C LEU A 418 8.11 -18.57 38.81
N THR A 419 9.32 -18.79 39.34
CA THR A 419 10.01 -20.09 39.34
C THR A 419 9.13 -21.15 40.02
N LYS A 420 8.66 -20.86 41.24
CA LYS A 420 7.79 -21.77 42.00
C LYS A 420 6.50 -22.10 41.25
N VAL A 421 5.81 -21.09 40.73
CA VAL A 421 4.55 -21.25 40.00
C VAL A 421 4.76 -22.02 38.69
N LEU A 422 5.86 -21.75 37.98
CA LEU A 422 6.21 -22.47 36.76
C LEU A 422 6.50 -23.94 37.08
N ASP A 423 7.22 -24.25 38.15
CA ASP A 423 7.43 -25.62 38.61
C ASP A 423 6.12 -26.34 38.93
N GLU A 424 5.17 -25.67 39.61
CA GLU A 424 3.83 -26.22 39.85
C GLU A 424 3.08 -26.52 38.55
N VAL A 425 3.10 -25.59 37.59
CA VAL A 425 2.46 -25.76 36.27
C VAL A 425 3.10 -26.94 35.52
N LEU A 426 4.42 -27.07 35.58
CA LEU A 426 5.17 -28.14 34.91
C LEU A 426 5.05 -29.50 35.59
N ALA A 427 4.84 -29.54 36.91
CA ALA A 427 4.63 -30.76 37.67
C ALA A 427 3.24 -31.35 37.44
N LYS A 428 2.22 -30.50 37.21
CA LYS A 428 0.87 -30.95 36.86
C LYS A 428 0.85 -31.75 35.54
N ASP A 429 1.69 -31.33 34.58
CA ASP A 429 1.74 -31.91 33.24
C ASP A 429 2.56 -33.19 33.12
N SER A 430 3.46 -33.52 34.06
CA SER A 430 4.21 -34.78 33.97
C SER A 430 3.30 -36.02 34.02
N GLN A 431 2.03 -35.85 34.40
CA GLN A 431 1.00 -36.88 34.33
C GLN A 431 0.25 -36.90 32.98
N GLU A 432 0.26 -35.81 32.22
CA GLU A 432 -0.47 -35.66 30.94
C GLU A 432 0.45 -35.88 29.72
N ILE A 433 1.75 -35.59 29.84
CA ILE A 433 2.76 -35.73 28.77
C ILE A 433 2.95 -37.19 28.32
N GLU A 434 2.72 -38.18 29.19
CA GLU A 434 2.80 -39.61 28.84
C GLU A 434 1.77 -40.04 27.77
N GLN A 435 0.80 -39.19 27.41
CA GLN A 435 -0.29 -39.51 26.47
C GLN A 435 -0.17 -38.86 25.08
N PHE A 436 0.83 -38.04 24.80
CA PHE A 436 0.95 -37.33 23.51
C PHE A 436 2.01 -37.97 22.59
N ASP A 437 1.61 -38.39 21.38
CA ASP A 437 2.52 -38.93 20.36
C ASP A 437 3.36 -37.82 19.66
N GLU A 438 2.87 -36.58 19.62
CA GLU A 438 3.56 -35.41 19.04
C GLU A 438 3.15 -34.13 19.80
N ILE A 439 4.13 -33.34 20.27
CA ILE A 439 3.89 -32.09 21.01
C ILE A 439 4.51 -30.93 20.25
N GLY A 440 3.70 -29.91 19.93
CA GLY A 440 4.19 -28.63 19.44
C GLY A 440 4.91 -27.87 20.57
N VAL A 441 6.24 -28.00 20.64
CA VAL A 441 7.10 -27.46 21.72
C VAL A 441 6.81 -25.99 22.02
N TYR A 442 6.63 -25.17 20.98
CA TYR A 442 6.32 -23.75 21.14
C TYR A 442 4.94 -23.51 21.76
N GLN A 443 3.88 -24.14 21.24
CA GLN A 443 2.53 -23.97 21.75
C GLN A 443 2.42 -24.46 23.20
N TRP A 444 3.03 -25.61 23.49
CA TRP A 444 3.11 -26.14 24.83
C TRP A 444 3.79 -25.15 25.77
N LEU A 445 5.02 -24.73 25.47
CA LEU A 445 5.78 -23.77 26.29
C LEU A 445 5.02 -22.45 26.49
N ARG A 446 4.41 -21.95 25.42
CA ARG A 446 3.67 -20.68 25.39
C ARG A 446 2.60 -20.64 26.46
N ASP A 447 1.75 -21.65 26.50
CA ASP A 447 0.60 -21.68 27.41
C ASP A 447 1.05 -21.77 28.88
N ARG A 448 2.15 -22.49 29.16
CA ARG A 448 2.69 -22.67 30.52
C ARG A 448 3.34 -21.39 31.03
N LEU A 449 4.14 -20.74 30.19
CA LEU A 449 4.80 -19.49 30.57
C LEU A 449 3.82 -18.35 30.72
N PHE A 450 2.80 -18.27 29.87
CA PHE A 450 1.75 -17.28 30.02
C PHE A 450 0.98 -17.50 31.33
N THR A 451 0.61 -18.75 31.61
CA THR A 451 -0.08 -19.13 32.85
C THR A 451 0.76 -18.80 34.08
N ALA A 452 2.04 -19.20 34.09
CA ALA A 452 2.94 -18.97 35.22
C ALA A 452 3.18 -17.48 35.47
N SER A 453 3.42 -16.70 34.40
CA SER A 453 3.61 -15.25 34.49
C SER A 453 2.35 -14.55 35.02
N THR A 454 1.18 -14.96 34.53
CA THR A 454 -0.10 -14.39 34.97
C THR A 454 -0.38 -14.71 36.44
N ARG A 455 -0.17 -15.97 36.85
CA ARG A 455 -0.35 -16.41 38.25
C ARG A 455 0.63 -15.73 39.20
N ALA A 456 1.91 -15.57 38.80
CA ALA A 456 2.91 -14.93 39.64
C ALA A 456 2.60 -13.44 39.90
N LEU A 457 1.98 -12.74 38.94
CA LEU A 457 1.68 -11.31 39.04
C LEU A 457 0.31 -11.04 39.69
N PHE A 458 -0.70 -11.80 39.30
CA PHE A 458 -2.11 -11.50 39.62
C PHE A 458 -2.75 -12.56 40.52
N GLY A 459 -2.02 -13.62 40.88
CA GLY A 459 -2.59 -14.80 41.51
C GLY A 459 -3.48 -15.58 40.54
N ASP A 460 -4.26 -16.52 41.08
CA ASP A 460 -5.06 -17.43 40.26
C ASP A 460 -6.39 -16.82 39.79
N GLU A 461 -6.86 -15.74 40.42
CA GLU A 461 -8.22 -15.22 40.22
C GLU A 461 -8.47 -14.74 38.78
N LEU A 462 -7.47 -14.13 38.12
CA LEU A 462 -7.63 -13.65 36.74
C LEU A 462 -7.90 -14.82 35.77
N LEU A 463 -7.15 -15.91 35.91
CA LEU A 463 -7.32 -17.10 35.06
C LEU A 463 -8.58 -17.91 35.43
N LYS A 464 -9.04 -17.85 36.69
CA LYS A 464 -10.35 -18.42 37.09
C LYS A 464 -11.50 -17.64 36.47
N MET A 465 -11.41 -16.31 36.46
CA MET A 465 -12.44 -15.44 35.88
C MET A 465 -12.45 -15.51 34.35
N TYR A 466 -11.28 -15.67 33.72
CA TYR A 466 -11.10 -15.69 32.27
C TYR A 466 -10.25 -16.89 31.83
N PRO A 467 -10.82 -18.09 31.70
CA PRO A 467 -10.04 -19.29 31.36
C PRO A 467 -9.38 -19.26 29.98
N ALA A 468 -9.96 -18.52 29.02
CA ALA A 468 -9.43 -18.36 27.65
C ALA A 468 -8.40 -17.23 27.51
N TYR A 469 -7.99 -16.59 28.62
CA TYR A 469 -7.17 -15.38 28.60
C TYR A 469 -5.84 -15.55 27.85
N CYS A 470 -5.25 -16.74 27.88
CA CYS A 470 -4.03 -17.05 27.11
C CYS A 470 -4.27 -16.99 25.60
N GLU A 471 -5.33 -17.62 25.11
CA GLU A 471 -5.68 -17.61 23.68
C GLU A 471 -6.02 -16.19 23.20
N ASP A 472 -6.83 -15.49 23.98
CA ASP A 472 -7.23 -14.11 23.69
C ASP A 472 -6.03 -13.16 23.67
N PHE A 473 -5.07 -13.33 24.59
CA PHE A 473 -3.86 -12.53 24.64
C PHE A 473 -3.02 -12.69 23.36
N PHE A 474 -2.78 -13.92 22.92
CA PHE A 474 -1.96 -14.16 21.72
C PHE A 474 -2.68 -13.79 20.42
N ALA A 475 -4.01 -13.87 20.38
CA ALA A 475 -4.79 -13.29 19.29
C ALA A 475 -4.58 -11.76 19.23
N PHE A 476 -4.72 -11.08 20.38
CA PHE A 476 -4.45 -9.64 20.49
C PHE A 476 -3.01 -9.26 20.10
N ASP A 477 -2.01 -10.00 20.60
CA ASP A 477 -0.59 -9.77 20.31
C ASP A 477 -0.29 -9.88 18.81
N SER A 478 -0.85 -10.90 18.14
CA SER A 478 -0.68 -11.11 16.69
C SER A 478 -1.29 -9.99 15.83
N ASP A 479 -2.36 -9.35 16.32
CA ASP A 479 -3.06 -8.27 15.62
C ASP A 479 -2.58 -6.86 16.03
N LEU A 480 -1.69 -6.74 17.01
CA LEU A 480 -1.30 -5.45 17.59
C LEU A 480 -0.66 -4.50 16.58
N LEU A 481 0.18 -4.99 15.67
CA LEU A 481 0.77 -4.13 14.62
C LEU A 481 -0.29 -3.74 13.58
N SER A 482 -1.17 -4.66 13.20
CA SER A 482 -2.33 -4.37 12.35
C SER A 482 -3.24 -3.30 12.98
N PHE A 483 -3.36 -3.28 14.30
CA PHE A 483 -4.09 -2.24 15.04
C PHE A 483 -3.46 -0.84 14.91
N PHE A 484 -2.13 -0.71 14.82
CA PHE A 484 -1.46 0.58 14.58
C PHE A 484 -1.46 1.02 13.10
N PHE A 485 -1.51 0.07 12.16
CA PHE A 485 -1.26 0.33 10.73
C PHE A 485 -2.46 0.05 9.80
N SER A 486 -3.56 -0.52 10.28
CA SER A 486 -4.77 -0.73 9.48
C SER A 486 -5.64 0.53 9.38
N ASN A 487 -6.37 0.66 8.27
CA ASN A 487 -7.32 1.75 8.03
C ASN A 487 -8.60 1.67 8.90
N ASN A 488 -8.72 0.69 9.80
CA ASN A 488 -9.87 0.52 10.68
C ASN A 488 -9.73 1.40 11.94
N ARG A 489 -10.00 2.70 11.78
CA ARG A 489 -10.02 3.69 12.88
C ARG A 489 -11.08 3.40 13.94
N ASP A 490 -12.10 2.60 13.62
CA ASP A 490 -13.20 2.27 14.55
C ASP A 490 -12.78 1.34 15.69
N CYS A 491 -11.64 0.64 15.55
CA CYS A 491 -11.06 -0.17 16.63
C CYS A 491 -10.57 0.69 17.82
N LEU A 492 -10.50 2.02 17.64
CA LEU A 492 -9.96 3.01 18.58
C LEU A 492 -11.02 4.01 19.10
N ASP A 493 -12.32 3.83 18.83
CA ASP A 493 -13.32 4.76 19.39
C ASP A 493 -13.58 4.51 20.89
N TYR A 494 -12.71 5.08 21.72
CA TYR A 494 -12.80 5.09 23.18
C TYR A 494 -14.04 5.83 23.72
N ARG A 495 -14.77 6.60 22.90
CA ARG A 495 -15.96 7.36 23.36
C ARG A 495 -17.16 6.45 23.64
N THR A 496 -17.15 5.23 23.11
CA THR A 496 -18.22 4.24 23.33
C THR A 496 -18.03 3.40 24.60
N ARG A 497 -16.90 3.56 25.31
CA ARG A 497 -16.58 2.78 26.51
C ARG A 497 -16.60 3.70 27.74
N ASN A 498 -17.75 3.81 28.40
CA ASN A 498 -17.87 4.39 29.75
C ASN A 498 -16.85 3.71 30.69
N LEU A 499 -15.83 4.45 31.11
CA LEU A 499 -14.67 3.91 31.82
C LEU A 499 -14.99 3.63 33.30
N THR A 500 -14.99 2.34 33.63
CA THR A 500 -15.23 1.71 34.94
C THR A 500 -13.93 1.02 35.42
N PRO A 501 -13.90 0.27 36.56
CA PRO A 501 -12.84 -0.69 36.96
C PRO A 501 -12.05 -1.40 35.84
N ARG A 502 -12.65 -1.53 34.66
CA ARG A 502 -12.05 -1.90 33.37
C ARG A 502 -10.76 -1.13 32.99
N THR A 503 -10.59 0.12 33.42
CA THR A 503 -9.35 0.89 33.17
C THR A 503 -8.16 0.35 33.98
N GLY A 504 -8.41 -0.17 35.19
CA GLY A 504 -7.41 -0.91 35.98
C GLY A 504 -7.00 -2.21 35.29
N ALA A 505 -7.98 -3.00 34.82
CA ALA A 505 -7.71 -4.21 34.04
C ALA A 505 -6.94 -3.96 32.72
N THR A 506 -6.97 -2.73 32.20
CA THR A 506 -6.22 -2.34 30.99
C THR A 506 -4.74 -2.10 31.31
N LEU A 507 -4.42 -1.59 32.51
CA LEU A 507 -3.03 -1.52 33.00
C LEU A 507 -2.48 -2.94 33.25
N ASP A 508 -3.31 -3.83 33.79
CA ASP A 508 -2.93 -5.23 34.03
C ASP A 508 -2.62 -5.98 32.71
N LEU A 509 -3.43 -5.78 31.66
CA LEU A 509 -3.15 -6.33 30.32
C LEU A 509 -1.85 -5.76 29.72
N GLY A 510 -1.59 -4.47 29.90
CA GLY A 510 -0.36 -3.83 29.44
C GLY A 510 0.91 -4.36 30.13
N LEU A 511 0.81 -4.69 31.43
CA LEU A 511 1.88 -5.31 32.19
C LEU A 511 2.10 -6.78 31.76
N THR A 512 1.03 -7.57 31.61
CA THR A 512 1.13 -8.93 31.05
C THR A 512 1.76 -8.92 29.67
N PHE A 513 1.35 -7.97 28.82
CA PHE A 513 1.92 -7.77 27.49
C PHE A 513 3.43 -7.51 27.54
N GLY A 514 3.87 -6.51 28.30
CA GLY A 514 5.28 -6.15 28.39
C GLY A 514 6.19 -7.28 28.93
N LEU A 515 5.62 -8.24 29.66
CA LEU A 515 6.33 -9.39 30.21
C LEU A 515 6.31 -10.60 29.27
N ALA A 516 5.17 -10.89 28.65
CA ALA A 516 4.97 -12.13 27.90
C ALA A 516 5.34 -12.03 26.41
N SER A 517 5.13 -10.86 25.79
CA SER A 517 5.20 -10.71 24.32
C SER A 517 6.59 -11.02 23.75
N ASN A 518 7.66 -10.72 24.50
CA ASN A 518 9.04 -10.99 24.05
C ASN A 518 9.61 -12.26 24.69
N VAL A 519 9.30 -12.52 25.96
CA VAL A 519 9.91 -13.61 26.72
C VAL A 519 9.53 -14.96 26.16
N ILE A 520 8.24 -15.17 25.88
CA ILE A 520 7.74 -16.47 25.44
C ILE A 520 8.25 -16.81 24.02
N PRO A 521 8.11 -15.92 23.02
CA PRO A 521 8.67 -16.17 21.69
C PRO A 521 10.19 -16.31 21.70
N ALA A 522 10.92 -15.47 22.43
CA ALA A 522 12.37 -15.57 22.49
C ALA A 522 12.82 -16.89 23.11
N THR A 523 12.20 -17.34 24.21
CA THR A 523 12.53 -18.64 24.82
C THR A 523 12.24 -19.79 23.84
N GLY A 524 11.13 -19.73 23.11
CA GLY A 524 10.83 -20.69 22.04
C GLY A 524 11.90 -20.74 20.95
N TRP A 525 12.34 -19.58 20.45
CA TRP A 525 13.41 -19.48 19.46
C TRP A 525 14.76 -19.97 19.99
N MET A 526 15.11 -19.66 21.24
CA MET A 526 16.33 -20.19 21.88
C MET A 526 16.32 -21.71 21.89
N LEU A 527 15.21 -22.34 22.31
CA LEU A 527 15.08 -23.80 22.32
C LEU A 527 15.15 -24.38 20.91
N MET A 528 14.47 -23.78 19.93
CA MET A 528 14.53 -24.24 18.55
C MET A 528 15.96 -24.20 17.99
N HIS A 529 16.75 -23.18 18.31
CA HIS A 529 18.16 -23.11 17.90
C HIS A 529 19.06 -24.12 18.62
N LEU A 530 18.85 -24.32 19.92
CA LEU A 530 19.64 -25.25 20.72
C LEU A 530 19.33 -26.72 20.42
N LEU A 531 18.08 -27.03 20.09
CA LEU A 531 17.60 -28.37 19.78
C LEU A 531 17.69 -28.70 18.28
N ASN A 532 18.05 -27.74 17.43
CA ASN A 532 18.19 -27.98 16.00
C ASN A 532 19.31 -29.01 15.75
N PRO A 533 19.02 -30.18 15.14
CA PRO A 533 20.03 -31.20 14.87
C PRO A 533 21.17 -30.73 13.96
N SER A 534 20.96 -29.64 13.23
CA SER A 534 21.95 -29.03 12.32
C SER A 534 22.75 -27.89 12.96
N ALA A 535 22.48 -27.53 14.21
CA ALA A 535 23.22 -26.49 14.94
C ALA A 535 24.58 -27.02 15.45
N ASP A 536 25.44 -26.12 15.94
CA ASP A 536 26.72 -26.50 16.55
C ASP A 536 26.48 -27.35 17.82
N PRO A 537 26.88 -28.65 17.81
CA PRO A 537 26.61 -29.57 18.90
C PRO A 537 27.37 -29.22 20.19
N SER A 538 28.33 -28.30 20.14
CA SER A 538 29.10 -27.85 21.31
C SER A 538 28.36 -26.83 22.18
N ILE A 539 27.36 -26.14 21.62
CA ILE A 539 26.69 -25.01 22.30
C ILE A 539 25.78 -25.49 23.43
N LEU A 540 24.93 -26.49 23.18
CA LEU A 540 23.98 -26.99 24.18
C LEU A 540 24.68 -27.51 25.45
N PRO A 541 25.74 -28.35 25.37
CA PRO A 541 26.50 -28.75 26.56
C PRO A 541 27.11 -27.59 27.35
N ARG A 542 27.57 -26.53 26.68
CA ARG A 542 28.13 -25.34 27.33
C ARG A 542 27.07 -24.51 28.03
N ILE A 543 25.91 -24.33 27.40
CA ILE A 543 24.74 -23.69 28.03
C ILE A 543 24.30 -24.48 29.26
N LEU A 544 24.17 -25.81 29.14
CA LEU A 544 23.81 -26.67 30.28
C LEU A 544 24.82 -26.54 31.42
N LYS A 545 26.12 -26.46 31.12
CA LYS A 545 27.15 -26.21 32.13
C LYS A 545 26.96 -24.87 32.83
N GLU A 546 26.78 -23.78 32.08
CA GLU A 546 26.49 -22.46 32.66
C GLU A 546 25.25 -22.50 33.56
N LEU A 547 24.18 -23.16 33.13
CA LEU A 547 22.96 -23.32 33.95
C LEU A 547 23.22 -24.03 35.29
N HIS A 548 24.09 -25.05 35.31
CA HIS A 548 24.47 -25.73 36.55
C HIS A 548 25.33 -24.86 37.48
N GLU A 549 26.08 -23.88 36.95
CA GLU A 549 26.89 -22.97 37.79
C GLU A 549 26.02 -22.04 38.64
N ALA A 550 24.76 -21.82 38.24
CA ALA A 550 23.78 -21.07 39.00
C ALA A 550 22.94 -21.95 39.95
N GLU A 551 23.15 -23.25 40.02
CA GLU A 551 22.36 -24.14 40.88
C GLU A 551 22.91 -24.17 42.31
N LEU A 552 22.05 -23.91 43.28
CA LEU A 552 22.36 -24.01 44.71
C LEU A 552 22.24 -25.47 45.19
N PRO A 553 22.88 -25.85 46.31
CA PRO A 553 22.88 -27.23 46.80
C PRO A 553 21.49 -27.82 47.12
N ASP A 554 20.48 -26.97 47.31
CA ASP A 554 19.09 -27.36 47.56
C ASP A 554 18.25 -27.49 46.27
N GLY A 555 18.87 -27.32 45.11
CA GLY A 555 18.23 -27.37 43.79
C GLY A 555 17.58 -26.06 43.34
N SER A 556 17.61 -25.02 44.17
CA SER A 556 17.17 -23.67 43.80
C SER A 556 18.22 -22.95 42.94
N LEU A 557 17.86 -21.81 42.33
CA LEU A 557 18.75 -21.06 41.43
C LEU A 557 19.27 -19.77 42.08
N ASP A 558 20.58 -19.56 42.01
CA ASP A 558 21.24 -18.28 42.26
C ASP A 558 21.00 -17.34 41.07
N ILE A 559 19.95 -16.54 41.18
CA ILE A 559 19.49 -15.61 40.15
C ILE A 559 20.58 -14.59 39.75
N PRO A 560 21.27 -13.91 40.69
CA PRO A 560 22.40 -13.05 40.34
C PRO A 560 23.49 -13.73 39.50
N VAL A 561 23.85 -14.98 39.84
CA VAL A 561 24.82 -15.74 39.05
C VAL A 561 24.25 -16.04 37.67
N LEU A 562 23.05 -16.62 37.58
CA LEU A 562 22.40 -17.03 36.34
C LEU A 562 22.41 -15.93 35.27
N VAL A 563 22.05 -14.71 35.66
CA VAL A 563 21.92 -13.59 34.70
C VAL A 563 23.22 -12.87 34.41
N SER A 564 24.30 -13.27 35.07
CA SER A 564 25.67 -12.79 34.82
C SER A 564 26.48 -13.73 33.93
N LEU A 565 25.94 -14.92 33.60
CA LEU A 565 26.61 -15.92 32.79
C LEU A 565 26.73 -15.46 31.32
N PRO A 566 27.93 -15.54 30.72
CA PRO A 566 28.23 -14.83 29.49
C PRO A 566 27.61 -15.45 28.23
N LEU A 567 27.64 -16.78 28.09
CA LEU A 567 27.05 -17.44 26.92
C LEU A 567 25.53 -17.37 26.97
N LEU A 568 24.94 -17.51 28.16
CA LEU A 568 23.49 -17.39 28.38
C LEU A 568 22.96 -15.99 28.04
N GLN A 569 23.67 -14.93 28.46
CA GLN A 569 23.34 -13.55 28.06
C GLN A 569 23.49 -13.33 26.54
N SER A 570 24.53 -13.91 25.94
CA SER A 570 24.76 -13.83 24.50
C SER A 570 23.64 -14.51 23.71
N LEU A 571 23.22 -15.71 24.13
CA LEU A 571 22.13 -16.48 23.56
C LEU A 571 20.82 -15.65 23.54
N TRP A 572 20.42 -15.12 24.69
CA TRP A 572 19.23 -14.27 24.81
C TRP A 572 19.31 -13.01 23.94
N THR A 573 20.45 -12.34 23.96
CA THR A 573 20.67 -11.10 23.20
C THR A 573 20.63 -11.34 21.70
N GLU A 574 21.21 -12.46 21.23
CA GLU A 574 21.17 -12.85 19.84
C GLU A 574 19.76 -13.23 19.37
N THR A 575 19.00 -13.94 20.20
CA THR A 575 17.61 -14.23 19.90
C THR A 575 16.78 -12.95 19.75
N LEU A 576 16.92 -12.00 20.68
CA LEU A 576 16.21 -10.73 20.57
C LEU A 576 16.66 -9.94 19.34
N ARG A 577 17.95 -9.94 19.00
CA ARG A 577 18.42 -9.31 17.76
C ARG A 577 17.74 -9.95 16.54
N LEU A 578 17.68 -11.28 16.47
CA LEU A 578 17.20 -11.96 15.27
C LEU A 578 15.69 -12.02 15.12
N TYR A 579 14.92 -11.93 16.21
CA TYR A 579 13.49 -12.21 16.17
C TYR A 579 12.60 -11.08 16.68
N LEU A 580 13.16 -10.07 17.35
CA LEU A 580 12.37 -8.94 17.82
C LEU A 580 12.22 -7.88 16.74
N ASP A 581 10.98 -7.45 16.50
CA ASP A 581 10.70 -6.26 15.72
C ASP A 581 9.91 -5.22 16.53
N ALA A 582 10.65 -4.34 17.22
CA ALA A 582 10.08 -3.26 18.00
C ALA A 582 10.12 -1.95 17.20
N LEU A 583 9.00 -1.22 17.19
CA LEU A 583 8.94 0.11 16.58
C LEU A 583 9.68 1.13 17.46
N VAL A 584 10.72 1.77 16.92
CA VAL A 584 11.47 2.80 17.62
C VAL A 584 11.38 4.15 16.93
N THR A 585 11.31 5.22 17.70
CA THR A 585 11.45 6.57 17.16
C THR A 585 12.92 6.89 16.93
N ARG A 586 13.21 7.55 15.81
CA ARG A 586 14.52 8.01 15.39
C ARG A 586 14.44 9.49 15.04
N ASN A 587 15.26 10.30 15.70
CA ASN A 587 15.45 11.69 15.34
C ASN A 587 16.58 11.81 14.31
N LEU A 588 16.22 12.18 13.09
CA LEU A 588 17.14 12.22 11.97
C LEU A 588 18.20 13.31 12.16
N THR A 589 19.47 12.94 12.05
CA THR A 589 20.61 13.87 12.19
C THR A 589 21.01 14.51 10.86
N GLU A 590 20.51 13.97 9.75
CA GLU A 590 20.71 14.40 8.37
C GLU A 590 19.45 14.10 7.56
N ASP A 591 19.33 14.70 6.36
CA ASP A 591 18.26 14.35 5.43
C ASP A 591 18.46 12.93 4.93
N LEU A 592 17.38 12.15 4.91
CA LEU A 592 17.37 10.76 4.47
C LEU A 592 16.45 10.62 3.26
N LEU A 593 16.98 10.07 2.17
CA LEU A 593 16.23 9.71 0.96
C LEU A 593 16.05 8.20 0.93
N LEU A 594 14.81 7.74 1.12
CA LEU A 594 14.46 6.32 1.07
C LEU A 594 13.81 6.00 -0.28
N PRO A 595 14.40 5.12 -1.11
CA PRO A 595 13.75 4.65 -2.32
C PRO A 595 12.50 3.82 -1.98
N LEU A 596 11.42 4.06 -2.70
CA LEU A 596 10.15 3.32 -2.62
C LEU A 596 9.99 2.30 -3.75
N ASP A 597 10.88 2.29 -4.73
CA ASP A 597 10.97 1.31 -5.80
C ASP A 597 12.41 0.85 -6.03
N GLU A 598 12.54 -0.34 -6.62
CA GLU A 598 13.82 -0.99 -6.89
C GLU A 598 14.71 -0.16 -7.84
N ASP A 599 14.09 0.58 -8.76
CA ASP A 599 14.76 1.48 -9.69
C ASP A 599 14.99 2.91 -9.16
N GLY A 600 14.66 3.17 -7.88
CA GLY A 600 15.04 4.37 -7.12
C GLY A 600 14.46 5.70 -7.63
N LYS A 601 13.43 5.64 -8.48
CA LYS A 601 12.78 6.80 -9.10
C LYS A 601 11.81 7.48 -8.15
N ARG A 602 11.19 6.72 -7.25
CA ARG A 602 10.38 7.27 -6.16
C ARG A 602 11.21 7.25 -4.90
N VAL A 603 11.39 8.42 -4.30
CA VAL A 603 12.09 8.55 -3.01
C VAL A 603 11.21 9.30 -2.01
N VAL A 604 11.19 8.83 -0.77
CA VAL A 604 10.69 9.60 0.37
C VAL A 604 11.86 10.35 0.97
N ARG A 605 11.72 11.67 1.05
CA ARG A 605 12.64 12.52 1.80
C ARG A 605 12.13 12.68 3.23
N LEU A 606 12.91 12.17 4.17
CA LEU A 606 12.75 12.42 5.59
C LEU A 606 13.76 13.50 5.97
N ARG A 607 13.31 14.59 6.58
CA ARG A 607 14.16 15.77 6.81
C ARG A 607 14.94 15.65 8.11
N LYS A 608 16.14 16.21 8.12
CA LYS A 608 16.92 16.40 9.34
C LYS A 608 16.07 17.05 10.43
N GLY A 609 16.11 16.47 11.62
CA GLY A 609 15.36 16.91 12.80
C GLY A 609 13.97 16.28 12.93
N GLU A 610 13.46 15.60 11.90
CA GLU A 610 12.20 14.86 11.99
C GLU A 610 12.35 13.61 12.85
N ASN A 611 11.29 13.30 13.60
CA ASN A 611 11.12 12.03 14.27
C ASN A 611 10.45 11.05 13.31
N VAL A 612 11.12 9.95 13.02
CA VAL A 612 10.61 8.88 12.16
C VAL A 612 10.50 7.59 12.94
N PHE A 613 9.48 6.78 12.64
CA PHE A 613 9.37 5.44 13.20
C PHE A 613 10.13 4.46 12.33
N SER A 614 10.99 3.66 12.95
CA SER A 614 11.76 2.61 12.29
C SER A 614 11.59 1.31 13.05
N PRO A 615 11.30 0.19 12.37
CA PRO A 615 11.39 -1.14 12.99
C PRO A 615 12.82 -1.43 13.47
N SER A 616 12.96 -2.17 14.58
CA SER A 616 14.27 -2.58 15.09
C SER A 616 14.94 -3.60 14.21
N TRP A 617 14.13 -4.37 13.49
CA TRP A 617 14.57 -5.34 12.51
C TRP A 617 15.64 -4.81 11.56
N LEU A 618 15.46 -3.59 11.03
CA LEU A 618 16.39 -2.99 10.07
C LEU A 618 17.80 -2.86 10.65
N GLY A 619 17.93 -2.42 11.90
CA GLY A 619 19.22 -2.24 12.56
C GLY A 619 19.79 -3.55 13.05
N HIS A 620 18.92 -4.45 13.51
CA HIS A 620 19.29 -5.76 13.99
C HIS A 620 19.78 -6.69 12.88
N HIS A 621 19.35 -6.51 11.63
CA HIS A 621 19.72 -7.37 10.49
C HIS A 621 20.65 -6.71 9.48
N ASP A 622 21.14 -5.49 9.73
CA ASP A 622 22.07 -4.79 8.83
C ASP A 622 23.37 -5.61 8.65
N PRO A 623 23.67 -6.11 7.43
CA PRO A 623 24.89 -6.87 7.18
C PRO A 623 26.16 -6.09 7.50
N VAL A 624 26.16 -4.76 7.34
CA VAL A 624 27.31 -3.90 7.65
C VAL A 624 27.55 -3.83 9.16
N ALA A 625 26.49 -3.90 9.96
CA ALA A 625 26.59 -3.84 11.41
C ALA A 625 27.02 -5.17 12.03
N TRP A 626 26.60 -6.30 11.46
CA TRP A 626 26.64 -7.61 12.11
C TRP A 626 27.52 -8.64 11.42
N SER A 627 28.01 -8.37 10.21
CA SER A 627 28.97 -9.26 9.52
C SER A 627 30.40 -8.87 9.91
N SER A 628 31.01 -9.65 10.79
CA SER A 628 32.41 -9.46 11.21
C SER A 628 33.19 -10.78 11.04
N PRO A 629 34.50 -10.73 10.73
CA PRO A 629 35.31 -11.95 10.60
C PRO A 629 35.23 -12.82 11.86
N GLY A 630 34.93 -14.11 11.69
CA GLY A 630 34.80 -15.05 12.80
C GLY A 630 33.44 -15.07 13.52
N LYS A 631 32.43 -14.37 12.98
CA LYS A 631 31.02 -14.44 13.41
C LYS A 631 30.15 -14.95 12.26
N SER A 632 29.03 -15.57 12.58
CA SER A 632 28.05 -16.00 11.55
C SER A 632 27.46 -14.79 10.81
N ALA A 633 26.88 -15.04 9.63
CA ALA A 633 26.26 -13.97 8.84
C ALA A 633 25.20 -13.21 9.65
N ALA A 634 24.88 -11.98 9.24
CA ALA A 634 23.95 -11.12 9.99
C ALA A 634 22.56 -11.74 10.20
N HIS A 635 22.08 -12.56 9.27
CA HIS A 635 20.79 -13.24 9.35
C HIS A 635 20.87 -14.65 9.96
N GLU A 636 22.08 -15.12 10.30
CA GLU A 636 22.30 -16.43 10.92
C GLU A 636 22.42 -16.29 12.44
N PHE A 637 21.89 -17.28 13.15
CA PHE A 637 22.00 -17.37 14.60
C PHE A 637 23.43 -17.70 15.03
N ASP A 638 23.95 -16.90 15.96
CA ASP A 638 25.27 -17.08 16.57
C ASP A 638 25.15 -16.92 18.09
N ALA A 639 25.03 -18.04 18.81
CA ALA A 639 24.92 -18.05 20.28
C ALA A 639 26.10 -17.35 20.96
N GLU A 640 27.27 -17.28 20.31
CA GLU A 640 28.48 -16.66 20.85
C GLU A 640 28.68 -15.21 20.36
N ARG A 641 27.73 -14.62 19.63
CA ARG A 641 27.92 -13.30 18.99
C ARG A 641 28.41 -12.23 19.96
N PHE A 642 27.87 -12.21 21.18
CA PHE A 642 28.17 -11.23 22.22
C PHE A 642 29.15 -11.75 23.27
N VAL A 643 29.75 -12.92 23.06
CA VAL A 643 30.82 -13.45 23.91
C VAL A 643 32.16 -12.84 23.48
N VAL A 644 32.82 -12.21 24.44
CA VAL A 644 34.18 -11.66 24.33
C VAL A 644 35.13 -12.50 25.16
N ARG A 645 36.16 -13.03 24.51
CA ARG A 645 37.20 -13.84 25.15
C ARG A 645 38.42 -12.97 25.43
N ASP A 646 38.86 -12.92 26.68
CA ASP A 646 40.09 -12.22 27.05
C ASP A 646 41.31 -13.04 26.55
N ALA A 647 42.12 -12.42 25.69
CA ALA A 647 43.24 -13.09 25.03
C ALA A 647 44.37 -13.54 25.97
N LYS A 648 44.43 -13.04 27.22
CA LYS A 648 45.47 -13.37 28.19
C LYS A 648 45.03 -14.43 29.19
N THR A 649 43.76 -14.41 29.58
CA THR A 649 43.20 -15.27 30.63
C THR A 649 42.30 -16.37 30.07
N GLY A 650 41.87 -16.27 28.81
CA GLY A 650 40.90 -17.17 28.19
C GLY A 650 39.48 -17.03 28.77
N ARG A 651 39.25 -16.08 29.69
CA ARG A 651 37.97 -15.88 30.36
C ARG A 651 36.95 -15.29 29.38
N GLU A 652 35.76 -15.88 29.36
CA GLU A 652 34.63 -15.40 28.59
C GLU A 652 33.86 -14.33 29.38
N SER A 653 33.39 -13.31 28.67
CA SER A 653 32.56 -12.23 29.22
C SER A 653 31.52 -11.82 28.19
N PHE A 654 30.37 -11.35 28.65
CA PHE A 654 29.33 -10.82 27.77
C PHE A 654 29.58 -9.33 27.51
N SER A 655 29.42 -8.90 26.25
CA SER A 655 29.50 -7.49 25.89
C SER A 655 28.62 -7.14 24.70
N VAL A 656 27.80 -6.11 24.88
CA VAL A 656 27.13 -5.37 23.79
C VAL A 656 27.94 -4.17 23.32
N GLY A 657 29.20 -4.05 23.74
CA GLY A 657 30.10 -2.97 23.32
C GLY A 657 30.21 -2.89 21.80
N GLY A 658 30.15 -1.67 21.25
CA GLY A 658 30.22 -1.44 19.79
C GLY A 658 28.88 -1.58 19.04
N THR A 659 27.80 -1.94 19.73
CA THR A 659 26.44 -2.07 19.14
C THR A 659 25.60 -0.79 19.22
N ALA A 660 26.18 0.31 19.71
CA ALA A 660 25.49 1.58 19.91
C ALA A 660 24.78 2.05 18.63
N GLY A 661 23.47 2.33 18.73
CA GLY A 661 22.62 2.74 17.60
C GLY A 661 22.12 1.59 16.72
N LYS A 662 22.68 0.38 16.86
CA LYS A 662 22.42 -0.80 16.02
C LYS A 662 21.61 -1.89 16.74
N TYR A 663 21.76 -1.99 18.06
CA TYR A 663 21.00 -2.91 18.91
C TYR A 663 20.15 -2.15 19.93
N PHE A 664 18.84 -2.31 19.83
CA PHE A 664 17.88 -1.58 20.67
C PHE A 664 16.61 -2.45 20.88
N PRO A 665 16.75 -3.54 21.64
CA PRO A 665 15.68 -4.53 21.85
C PRO A 665 14.56 -4.06 22.80
N PHE A 666 14.73 -2.91 23.46
CA PHE A 666 13.76 -2.40 24.43
C PHE A 666 13.58 -0.90 24.24
N GLY A 667 12.41 -0.39 24.64
CA GLY A 667 12.19 1.05 24.74
C GLY A 667 13.15 1.69 25.77
N GLY A 668 13.75 2.82 25.40
CA GLY A 668 14.67 3.60 26.25
C GLY A 668 14.11 4.96 26.67
N GLY A 669 14.83 5.68 27.53
CA GLY A 669 14.44 7.00 28.04
C GLY A 669 14.51 7.09 29.57
N LYS A 670 13.76 8.03 30.16
CA LYS A 670 13.64 8.15 31.63
C LYS A 670 12.84 6.99 32.26
N THR A 671 11.99 6.34 31.46
CA THR A 671 11.23 5.13 31.79
C THR A 671 11.85 3.94 31.06
N VAL A 672 12.65 3.14 31.75
CA VAL A 672 13.18 1.89 31.20
C VAL A 672 12.05 0.88 31.08
N CYS A 673 11.93 0.19 29.95
CA CYS A 673 10.95 -0.88 29.76
C CYS A 673 11.08 -1.92 30.89
N PRO A 674 10.01 -2.22 31.65
CA PRO A 674 10.04 -3.26 32.69
C PRO A 674 10.57 -4.60 32.15
N GLY A 675 10.19 -4.95 30.92
CA GLY A 675 10.63 -6.16 30.22
C GLY A 675 12.14 -6.29 30.00
N SER A 676 12.90 -5.19 30.04
CA SER A 676 14.37 -5.22 29.92
C SER A 676 15.05 -5.91 31.10
N LYS A 677 14.44 -5.89 32.29
CA LYS A 677 14.88 -6.64 33.46
C LYS A 677 14.21 -8.02 33.57
N SER A 678 13.18 -8.28 32.75
CA SER A 678 12.42 -9.54 32.70
C SER A 678 12.97 -10.59 31.73
N GLY A 679 14.03 -10.29 30.97
CA GLY A 679 14.78 -11.31 30.21
C GLY A 679 15.30 -12.45 31.09
N LEU A 680 15.36 -12.20 32.40
CA LEU A 680 15.48 -13.16 33.49
C LEU A 680 14.54 -14.38 33.34
N ALA A 681 13.27 -14.17 32.98
CA ALA A 681 12.27 -15.23 32.89
C ALA A 681 12.61 -16.27 31.82
N GLY A 682 13.05 -15.85 30.63
CA GLY A 682 13.44 -16.79 29.57
C GLY A 682 14.68 -17.61 29.93
N LEU A 683 15.66 -16.99 30.62
CA LEU A 683 16.83 -17.68 31.14
C LEU A 683 16.47 -18.67 32.27
N LEU A 684 15.50 -18.31 33.11
CA LEU A 684 14.96 -19.18 34.15
C LEU A 684 14.21 -20.37 33.57
N CYS A 685 13.45 -20.18 32.49
CA CYS A 685 12.84 -21.28 31.77
C CYS A 685 13.90 -22.25 31.28
N MET A 686 14.95 -21.76 30.60
CA MET A 686 16.06 -22.61 30.15
C MET A 686 16.70 -23.38 31.31
N ALA A 687 16.88 -22.74 32.47
CA ALA A 687 17.40 -23.36 33.68
C ALA A 687 16.49 -24.47 34.23
N LEU A 688 15.18 -24.22 34.29
CA LEU A 688 14.18 -25.16 34.82
C LEU A 688 13.90 -26.33 33.85
N TYR A 689 14.00 -26.08 32.54
CA TYR A 689 13.85 -27.11 31.52
C TYR A 689 15.09 -27.97 31.30
N ARG A 690 16.25 -27.67 31.92
CA ARG A 690 17.54 -28.35 31.67
C ARG A 690 17.47 -29.89 31.66
N ASN A 691 16.74 -30.47 32.60
CA ASN A 691 16.60 -31.92 32.74
C ASN A 691 15.60 -32.53 31.73
N ARG A 692 14.62 -31.76 31.27
CA ARG A 692 13.63 -32.18 30.25
C ARG A 692 14.15 -31.96 28.83
N ILE A 693 14.94 -30.91 28.59
CA ILE A 693 15.70 -30.66 27.36
C ILE A 693 16.65 -31.83 27.05
N LEU A 694 17.17 -32.50 28.07
CA LEU A 694 18.02 -33.68 27.94
C LEU A 694 17.24 -34.99 27.71
N ALA A 695 15.93 -35.00 27.97
CA ALA A 695 15.07 -36.18 27.84
C ALA A 695 14.35 -36.26 26.48
N TYR A 696 14.23 -35.12 25.79
CA TYR A 696 13.88 -35.00 24.37
C TYR A 696 15.14 -35.08 23.51
#